data_AF-A0A849HU72-F1
#
_entry.id   AF-A0A849HU72-F1
#
_cell.length_a   1.000
_cell.length_b   1.000
_cell.length_c   1.000
_cell.angle_alpha   90.00
_cell.angle_beta   90.00
_cell.angle_gamma   90.00
#
_symmetry.space_group_name_H-M   'P 1'
#
loop_
_entity.id
_entity.type
_entity.pdbx_description
1 polymer ?
#
loop_
_entity_poly.entity_id
_entity_poly.type
_entity_poly.pdbx_seq_one_letter_code
_entity_poly.pdbx_strand_id
1 'polypeptide(L)'
;MKRNFAPRFRDFLSSRRGTIALIVALAAPLLIAATALSVDVGFWYQQQDTLQSAADAAALAAAHAANYGADSVENVEPLALAAANMASNNQFSLTSAQLVLSNPPVPASASGTKITAWQATATIPRGSFFSAVKGLGLPGEPAGTQSATAVADMVQKTGSSCLISEGTIVVSGGASIVGSNCGIAANATSCPSMTVTGSGIIQATSVVTAASCVSAPQYSGYIGTDPKDPPGAPDTVMLNTNTPDPLAGLNAGNVVLWNPGWSVPAAPVEHGNAVTPNLGYNTWDQAGVGDCTQMGGDYSAKCELYPNYLTGMSNAGVADLVLNEGVANGSTFITGGLRGQANKNLTMNGSNYYINGGMNFTSDSTFTLGSGTQSVPVSMVVNGGMSLTNGTATLNAGTYYLTGATSGTKVTGWGLLTNVPSVSIDGSNYYVDGGVNLAGGTTATAISSGLYEFKAYSGNSDAANGSGGAFYAAQGDLTMGSTPVDGTPHAPATYYFDGGLNISNGTRTVVLNPGIYYIRNGDLIIDSGTNVTGVGVTFVLEGTAAYIFNGGATVNITAPTDDCVSPADYPKTSYENPNSPYDGTNGEGICGIAIYQARGDTATDIVNEGAASTFNGGIYAPSAPLTMSGAGALNISTTGVPGLVVAAINDSGSGNIKIAETSGDGGGGGVTMSTALLVQ
;
A
#
# COMPACT_ATOMS: atom_id res chain seq x y z
N MET A 1 20.21 -27.40 107.16
CA MET A 1 19.14 -26.74 107.94
C MET A 1 18.97 -25.29 107.47
N LYS A 2 17.77 -24.99 106.96
CA LYS A 2 17.07 -23.71 106.74
C LYS A 2 17.88 -22.40 106.86
N ARG A 3 18.21 -21.76 105.72
CA ARG A 3 18.43 -20.31 105.63
C ARG A 3 17.07 -19.62 105.47
N ASN A 4 16.75 -18.76 106.42
CA ASN A 4 15.48 -18.06 106.57
C ASN A 4 15.17 -17.14 105.37
N PHE A 5 14.14 -17.48 104.60
CA PHE A 5 13.59 -16.67 103.49
C PHE A 5 12.48 -15.69 103.97
N ALA A 6 12.31 -15.53 105.28
CA ALA A 6 11.06 -15.03 105.87
C ALA A 6 10.93 -13.50 106.16
N PRO A 7 11.95 -12.60 106.06
CA PRO A 7 11.68 -11.18 106.31
C PRO A 7 11.26 -10.39 105.06
N ARG A 8 11.34 -10.93 103.84
CA ARG A 8 11.10 -10.15 102.59
C ARG A 8 9.64 -10.10 102.09
N PHE A 9 8.72 -10.86 102.68
CA PHE A 9 7.34 -10.94 102.18
C PHE A 9 6.45 -9.78 102.65
N ARG A 10 6.73 -9.21 103.84
CA ARG A 10 6.01 -8.03 104.36
C ARG A 10 6.33 -6.76 103.57
N ASP A 11 7.59 -6.59 103.14
CA ASP A 11 8.01 -5.46 102.30
C ASP A 11 7.44 -5.55 100.87
N PHE A 12 7.12 -6.76 100.40
CA PHE A 12 6.47 -7.01 99.11
C PHE A 12 4.98 -6.59 99.12
N LEU A 13 4.29 -6.83 100.24
CA LEU A 13 2.87 -6.51 100.42
C LEU A 13 2.60 -5.02 100.71
N SER A 14 3.60 -4.25 101.18
CA SER A 14 3.47 -2.80 101.38
C SER A 14 3.92 -1.96 100.18
N SER A 15 4.36 -2.58 99.09
CA SER A 15 4.90 -1.88 97.93
C SER A 15 3.83 -1.66 96.85
N ARG A 16 3.53 -0.41 96.51
CA ARG A 16 2.62 -0.03 95.40
C ARG A 16 3.05 -0.61 94.03
N ARG A 17 4.31 -1.07 93.91
CA ARG A 17 4.83 -1.77 92.74
C ARG A 17 4.32 -3.22 92.62
N GLY A 18 3.90 -3.86 93.73
CA GLY A 18 3.40 -5.24 93.75
C GLY A 18 2.00 -5.41 93.14
N THR A 19 1.08 -4.46 93.38
CA THR A 19 -0.26 -4.46 92.77
C THR A 19 -0.20 -4.24 91.26
N ILE A 20 0.67 -3.33 90.80
CA ILE A 20 0.90 -3.10 89.37
C ILE A 20 1.51 -4.35 88.72
N ALA A 21 2.45 -5.03 89.39
CA ALA A 21 3.02 -6.29 88.92
C ALA A 21 1.96 -7.40 88.77
N LEU A 22 0.95 -7.47 89.65
CA LEU A 22 -0.17 -8.40 89.53
C LEU A 22 -1.09 -8.07 88.35
N ILE A 23 -1.43 -6.80 88.16
CA ILE A 23 -2.25 -6.36 87.01
C ILE A 23 -1.51 -6.66 85.70
N VAL A 24 -0.21 -6.34 85.61
CA VAL A 24 0.62 -6.64 84.44
C VAL A 24 0.75 -8.15 84.23
N ALA A 25 0.96 -8.94 85.29
CA ALA A 25 1.06 -10.40 85.17
C ALA A 25 -0.24 -11.06 84.68
N LEU A 26 -1.40 -10.52 85.05
CA LEU A 26 -2.70 -11.01 84.59
C LEU A 26 -3.08 -10.48 83.20
N ALA A 27 -2.65 -9.27 82.82
CA ALA A 27 -2.93 -8.66 81.52
C ALA A 27 -1.93 -9.07 80.42
N ALA A 28 -0.69 -9.41 80.77
CA ALA A 28 0.36 -9.75 79.80
C ALA A 28 -0.02 -10.93 78.87
N PRO A 29 -0.63 -12.04 79.35
CA PRO A 29 -1.06 -13.12 78.47
C PRO A 29 -2.09 -12.68 77.43
N LEU A 30 -3.03 -11.80 77.81
CA LEU A 30 -4.05 -11.27 76.91
C LEU A 30 -3.42 -10.38 75.82
N LEU A 31 -2.49 -9.50 76.20
CA LEU A 31 -1.79 -8.63 75.26
C LEU A 31 -0.90 -9.42 74.29
N ILE A 32 -0.18 -10.44 74.79
CA ILE A 32 0.63 -11.33 73.95
C ILE A 32 -0.25 -12.14 73.00
N ALA A 33 -1.40 -12.65 73.45
CA ALA A 33 -2.34 -13.37 72.59
C ALA A 33 -2.94 -12.46 71.50
N ALA A 34 -3.26 -11.20 71.83
CA ALA A 34 -3.77 -10.24 70.86
C ALA A 34 -2.74 -9.89 69.78
N THR A 35 -1.48 -9.61 70.16
CA THR A 35 -0.41 -9.32 69.18
C THR A 35 -0.07 -10.53 68.33
N ALA A 36 -0.06 -11.72 68.93
CA ALA A 36 0.15 -12.98 68.24
C ALA A 36 -0.93 -13.23 67.17
N LEU A 37 -2.21 -12.99 67.50
CA LEU A 37 -3.31 -13.07 66.54
C LEU A 37 -3.17 -12.03 65.42
N SER A 38 -2.76 -10.80 65.75
CA SER A 38 -2.55 -9.75 64.74
C SER A 38 -1.50 -10.12 63.69
N VAL A 39 -0.42 -10.81 64.10
CA VAL A 39 0.63 -11.28 63.17
C VAL A 39 0.08 -12.35 62.24
N ASP A 40 -0.66 -13.34 62.76
CA ASP A 40 -1.26 -14.39 61.93
C ASP A 40 -2.27 -13.81 60.93
N VAL A 41 -3.14 -12.89 61.37
CA VAL A 41 -4.11 -12.22 60.49
C VAL A 41 -3.40 -11.41 59.40
N GLY A 42 -2.36 -10.66 59.76
CA GLY A 42 -1.57 -9.90 58.78
C GLY A 42 -0.92 -10.80 57.73
N PHE A 43 -0.40 -11.97 58.14
CA PHE A 43 0.15 -12.96 57.23
C PHE A 43 -0.91 -13.55 56.29
N TRP A 44 -2.11 -13.87 56.80
CA TRP A 44 -3.21 -14.36 55.97
C TRP A 44 -3.66 -13.33 54.94
N TYR A 45 -3.77 -12.05 55.31
CA TYR A 45 -4.09 -10.99 54.35
C TYR A 45 -3.05 -10.88 53.23
N GLN A 46 -1.75 -10.91 53.57
CA GLN A 46 -0.69 -10.88 52.56
C GLN A 46 -0.75 -12.10 51.61
N GLN A 47 -1.04 -13.29 52.16
CA GLN A 47 -1.21 -14.49 51.35
C GLN A 47 -2.46 -14.40 50.47
N GLN A 48 -3.55 -13.83 50.97
CA GLN A 48 -4.80 -13.66 50.22
C GLN A 48 -4.62 -12.74 49.01
N ASP A 49 -3.92 -11.62 49.16
CA ASP A 49 -3.65 -10.70 48.04
C ASP A 49 -2.84 -11.39 46.93
N THR A 50 -1.81 -12.15 47.33
CA THR A 50 -0.96 -12.90 46.39
C THR A 50 -1.74 -14.04 45.71
N LEU A 51 -2.63 -14.71 46.44
CA LEU A 51 -3.52 -15.73 45.88
C LEU A 51 -4.51 -15.15 44.90
N GLN A 52 -5.04 -13.95 45.16
CA GLN A 52 -5.95 -13.27 44.25
C GLN A 52 -5.23 -12.94 42.94
N SER A 53 -4.01 -12.39 43.00
CA SER A 53 -3.21 -12.15 41.78
C SER A 53 -2.93 -13.44 40.99
N ALA A 54 -2.69 -14.56 41.69
CA ALA A 54 -2.50 -15.86 41.06
C ALA A 54 -3.79 -16.39 40.38
N ALA A 55 -4.95 -16.22 41.04
CA ALA A 55 -6.25 -16.61 40.50
C ALA A 55 -6.63 -15.75 39.27
N ASP A 56 -6.44 -14.43 39.34
CA ASP A 56 -6.73 -13.49 38.27
C ASP A 56 -5.90 -13.81 37.00
N ALA A 57 -4.59 -14.04 37.18
CA ALA A 57 -3.70 -14.43 36.09
C ALA A 57 -4.06 -15.79 35.48
N ALA A 58 -4.44 -16.77 36.31
CA ALA A 58 -4.87 -18.08 35.86
C ALA A 58 -6.18 -18.03 35.06
N ALA A 59 -7.16 -17.24 35.52
CA ALA A 59 -8.44 -17.07 34.85
C ALA A 59 -8.26 -16.41 33.47
N LEU A 60 -7.47 -15.33 33.41
CA LEU A 60 -7.15 -14.66 32.15
C LEU A 60 -6.44 -15.61 31.17
N ALA A 61 -5.43 -16.35 31.64
CA ALA A 61 -4.70 -17.30 30.82
C ALA A 61 -5.61 -18.44 30.29
N ALA A 62 -6.53 -18.94 31.12
CA ALA A 62 -7.49 -19.96 30.71
C ALA A 62 -8.50 -19.43 29.66
N ALA A 63 -9.04 -18.23 29.87
CA ALA A 63 -9.93 -17.57 28.90
C ALA A 63 -9.22 -17.32 27.56
N HIS A 64 -7.97 -16.86 27.59
CA HIS A 64 -7.16 -16.69 26.39
C HIS A 64 -6.89 -18.01 25.67
N ALA A 65 -6.51 -19.08 26.38
CA ALA A 65 -6.24 -20.38 25.77
C ALA A 65 -7.49 -20.96 25.09
N ALA A 66 -8.66 -20.83 25.72
CA ALA A 66 -9.92 -21.29 25.15
C ALA A 66 -10.32 -20.55 23.87
N ASN A 67 -9.94 -19.28 23.73
CA ASN A 67 -10.13 -18.52 22.48
C ASN A 67 -9.37 -19.12 21.28
N TYR A 68 -8.36 -19.96 21.51
CA TYR A 68 -7.60 -20.67 20.48
C TYR A 68 -8.01 -22.14 20.31
N GLY A 69 -9.22 -22.51 20.73
CA GLY A 69 -9.77 -23.86 20.57
C GLY A 69 -9.36 -24.86 21.66
N ALA A 70 -8.83 -24.38 22.79
CA ALA A 70 -8.63 -25.21 23.97
C ALA A 70 -9.95 -25.34 24.77
N ASP A 71 -10.82 -26.25 24.31
CA ASP A 71 -12.20 -26.36 24.85
C ASP A 71 -12.32 -27.26 26.10
N SER A 72 -11.20 -27.80 26.61
CA SER A 72 -11.17 -28.70 27.76
C SER A 72 -10.17 -28.22 28.82
N VAL A 73 -10.48 -28.52 30.09
CA VAL A 73 -9.62 -28.19 31.24
C VAL A 73 -8.18 -28.68 31.03
N GLU A 74 -8.02 -29.88 30.49
CA GLU A 74 -6.71 -30.50 30.23
C GLU A 74 -5.81 -29.67 29.31
N ASN A 75 -6.40 -28.94 28.35
CA ASN A 75 -5.64 -28.15 27.38
C ASN A 75 -5.30 -26.73 27.89
N VAL A 76 -6.13 -26.15 28.76
CA VAL A 76 -5.93 -24.78 29.28
C VAL A 76 -5.09 -24.76 30.57
N GLU A 77 -5.11 -25.85 31.33
CA GLU A 77 -4.50 -25.96 32.66
C GLU A 77 -2.98 -25.69 32.67
N PRO A 78 -2.16 -26.21 31.74
CA PRO A 78 -0.71 -25.98 31.78
C PRO A 78 -0.35 -24.48 31.69
N LEU A 79 -1.06 -23.72 30.86
CA LEU A 79 -0.84 -22.28 30.70
C LEU A 79 -1.33 -21.50 31.92
N ALA A 80 -2.53 -21.83 32.41
CA ALA A 80 -3.09 -21.19 33.60
C ALA A 80 -2.22 -21.43 34.85
N LEU A 81 -1.67 -22.63 35.00
CA LEU A 81 -0.77 -22.97 36.11
C LEU A 81 0.55 -22.22 36.05
N ALA A 82 1.12 -22.08 34.85
CA ALA A 82 2.31 -21.26 34.64
C ALA A 82 2.04 -19.79 34.97
N ALA A 83 0.92 -19.24 34.50
CA ALA A 83 0.51 -17.85 34.77
C ALA A 83 0.31 -17.59 36.29
N ALA A 84 -0.38 -18.49 36.99
CA ALA A 84 -0.62 -18.39 38.43
C ALA A 84 0.69 -18.39 39.25
N ASN A 85 1.62 -19.27 38.87
CA ASN A 85 2.92 -19.39 39.52
C ASN A 85 3.81 -18.19 39.23
N MET A 86 3.81 -17.66 38.00
CA MET A 86 4.52 -16.42 37.68
C MET A 86 3.96 -15.21 38.42
N ALA A 87 2.63 -15.05 38.47
CA ALA A 87 1.97 -13.95 39.18
C ALA A 87 2.25 -13.96 40.69
N SER A 88 2.46 -15.13 41.27
CA SER A 88 2.88 -15.29 42.67
C SER A 88 4.41 -15.32 42.86
N ASN A 89 5.22 -15.04 41.83
CA ASN A 89 6.69 -15.18 41.87
C ASN A 89 7.16 -16.56 42.39
N ASN A 90 6.44 -17.62 42.02
CA ASN A 90 6.60 -19.00 42.49
C ASN A 90 6.49 -19.19 44.00
N GLN A 91 5.92 -18.22 44.73
CA GLN A 91 5.79 -18.28 46.19
C GLN A 91 4.98 -19.48 46.67
N PHE A 92 3.95 -19.89 45.92
CA PHE A 92 3.07 -21.00 46.30
C PHE A 92 3.39 -22.32 45.59
N SER A 93 4.10 -22.27 44.45
CA SER A 93 4.40 -23.44 43.62
C SER A 93 3.16 -24.32 43.41
N LEU A 94 2.07 -23.69 42.95
CA LEU A 94 0.78 -24.31 42.74
C LEU A 94 0.91 -25.52 41.81
N THR A 95 0.15 -26.55 42.12
CA THR A 95 -0.01 -27.77 41.31
C THR A 95 -1.43 -27.85 40.75
N SER A 96 -1.67 -28.78 39.83
CA SER A 96 -3.00 -29.15 39.31
C SER A 96 -4.06 -29.38 40.40
N ALA A 97 -3.67 -29.90 41.56
CA ALA A 97 -4.60 -30.12 42.68
C ALA A 97 -4.95 -28.83 43.43
N GLN A 98 -4.10 -27.80 43.33
CA GLN A 98 -4.24 -26.53 44.05
C GLN A 98 -4.84 -25.43 43.17
N LEU A 99 -4.74 -25.55 41.85
CA LEU A 99 -5.36 -24.65 40.89
C LEU A 99 -6.46 -25.40 40.12
N VAL A 100 -7.71 -25.22 40.53
CA VAL A 100 -8.86 -25.86 39.89
C VAL A 100 -9.47 -24.90 38.89
N LEU A 101 -9.58 -25.33 37.63
CA LEU A 101 -10.26 -24.60 36.56
C LEU A 101 -11.66 -25.15 36.32
N SER A 102 -12.60 -24.28 36.00
CA SER A 102 -13.93 -24.65 35.52
C SER A 102 -14.46 -23.65 34.51
N ASN A 103 -15.41 -24.08 33.67
CA ASN A 103 -16.14 -23.22 32.74
C ASN A 103 -17.59 -23.10 33.23
N PRO A 104 -17.89 -22.19 34.18
CA PRO A 104 -19.25 -22.02 34.69
C PRO A 104 -20.19 -21.49 33.59
N PRO A 105 -21.42 -22.02 33.46
CA PRO A 105 -22.41 -21.40 32.59
C PRO A 105 -22.82 -20.04 33.15
N VAL A 106 -22.34 -18.95 32.55
CA VAL A 106 -22.74 -17.58 32.92
C VAL A 106 -24.08 -17.23 32.25
N PRO A 107 -25.04 -16.61 32.95
CA PRO A 107 -26.22 -16.04 32.32
C PRO A 107 -25.81 -15.01 31.27
N ALA A 108 -26.41 -15.10 30.08
CA ALA A 108 -26.10 -14.33 28.88
C ALA A 108 -25.64 -12.87 29.13
N SER A 109 -24.56 -12.47 28.46
CA SER A 109 -24.24 -11.06 28.26
C SER A 109 -25.33 -10.40 27.39
N ALA A 110 -25.38 -9.07 27.41
CA ALA A 110 -26.35 -8.24 26.68
C ALA A 110 -26.31 -8.37 25.14
N SER A 111 -25.54 -9.30 24.55
CA SER A 111 -25.54 -9.57 23.10
C SER A 111 -25.91 -11.01 22.69
N GLY A 112 -26.36 -11.87 23.61
CA GLY A 112 -26.98 -13.16 23.25
C GLY A 112 -26.06 -14.24 22.66
N THR A 113 -24.74 -14.07 22.74
CA THR A 113 -23.77 -15.11 22.34
C THR A 113 -23.34 -15.91 23.57
N LYS A 114 -23.33 -17.26 23.49
CA LYS A 114 -22.76 -18.12 24.55
C LYS A 114 -21.25 -17.86 24.64
N ILE A 115 -20.77 -17.34 25.76
CA ILE A 115 -19.34 -17.16 26.02
C ILE A 115 -18.88 -18.21 27.03
N THR A 116 -17.71 -18.79 26.81
CA THR A 116 -17.04 -19.74 27.71
C THR A 116 -16.23 -18.95 28.75
N ALA A 117 -16.88 -18.45 29.80
CA ALA A 117 -16.16 -17.82 30.90
C ALA A 117 -15.33 -18.89 31.62
N TRP A 118 -14.09 -18.56 31.99
CA TRP A 118 -13.21 -19.45 32.73
C TRP A 118 -13.02 -18.97 34.15
N GLN A 119 -13.30 -19.86 35.10
CA GLN A 119 -13.07 -19.64 36.51
C GLN A 119 -11.80 -20.38 36.94
N ALA A 120 -10.92 -19.67 37.63
CA ALA A 120 -9.75 -20.25 38.28
C ALA A 120 -9.87 -20.11 39.80
N THR A 121 -9.71 -21.22 40.52
CA THR A 121 -9.72 -21.26 41.98
C THR A 121 -8.37 -21.77 42.49
N ALA A 122 -7.56 -20.87 43.05
CA ALA A 122 -6.28 -21.21 43.67
C ALA A 122 -6.48 -21.49 45.17
N THR A 123 -5.99 -22.62 45.67
CA THR A 123 -6.13 -23.05 47.06
C THR A 123 -4.80 -23.47 47.66
N ILE A 124 -4.45 -22.89 48.81
CA ILE A 124 -3.25 -23.24 49.57
C ILE A 124 -3.59 -23.62 51.01
N PRO A 125 -2.74 -24.41 51.69
CA PRO A 125 -2.82 -24.59 53.13
C PRO A 125 -2.62 -23.26 53.86
N ARG A 126 -3.49 -22.95 54.83
CA ARG A 126 -3.37 -21.77 55.68
C ARG A 126 -2.25 -22.00 56.70
N GLY A 127 -1.11 -21.33 56.50
CA GLY A 127 -0.04 -21.31 57.49
C GLY A 127 -0.45 -20.50 58.72
N SER A 128 -0.19 -21.01 59.92
CA SER A 128 -0.42 -20.31 61.18
C SER A 128 0.84 -20.34 62.04
N PHE A 129 1.17 -19.24 62.71
CA PHE A 129 2.31 -19.18 63.63
C PHE A 129 1.83 -19.40 65.07
N PHE A 130 1.05 -18.47 65.61
CA PHE A 130 0.71 -18.46 67.03
C PHE A 130 -0.67 -19.01 67.35
N SER A 131 -1.61 -18.95 66.41
CA SER A 131 -2.94 -19.57 66.47
C SER A 131 -2.90 -21.11 66.43
N ALA A 132 -1.77 -21.68 66.00
CA ALA A 132 -1.51 -23.12 66.06
C ALA A 132 -1.04 -23.62 67.44
N VAL A 133 -0.68 -22.72 68.37
CA VAL A 133 -0.10 -23.12 69.67
C VAL A 133 -1.16 -23.79 70.54
N LYS A 134 -0.97 -25.09 70.80
CA LYS A 134 -1.79 -25.87 71.73
C LYS A 134 -1.18 -25.83 73.13
N GLY A 135 -1.83 -25.12 74.06
CA GLY A 135 -1.40 -25.00 75.46
C GLY A 135 -1.95 -23.73 76.12
N LEU A 136 -1.95 -23.67 77.47
CA LEU A 136 -2.49 -22.56 78.29
C LEU A 136 -4.03 -22.37 78.28
N GLY A 137 -4.80 -23.38 77.87
CA GLY A 137 -6.27 -23.33 77.87
C GLY A 137 -6.89 -22.65 76.63
N LEU A 138 -6.07 -22.31 75.63
CA LEU A 138 -6.54 -21.81 74.34
C LEU A 138 -6.80 -22.99 73.38
N PRO A 139 -7.98 -23.03 72.71
CA PRO A 139 -8.22 -23.98 71.64
C PRO A 139 -7.39 -23.55 70.43
N GLY A 140 -6.25 -24.20 70.17
CA GLY A 140 -5.48 -23.94 68.95
C GLY A 140 -6.33 -24.23 67.72
N GLU A 141 -6.34 -23.31 66.74
CA GLU A 141 -7.13 -23.44 65.52
C GLU A 141 -6.53 -24.52 64.60
N PRO A 142 -7.34 -25.42 64.03
CA PRO A 142 -6.85 -26.43 63.09
C PRO A 142 -6.32 -25.79 61.80
N ALA A 143 -5.43 -26.52 61.12
CA ALA A 143 -4.97 -26.17 59.78
C ALA A 143 -6.17 -26.09 58.83
N GLY A 144 -6.41 -24.89 58.28
CA GLY A 144 -7.44 -24.64 57.28
C GLY A 144 -6.84 -24.44 55.91
N THR A 145 -7.66 -24.11 54.93
CA THR A 145 -7.22 -23.68 53.60
C THR A 145 -7.58 -22.22 53.37
N GLN A 146 -6.82 -21.54 52.52
CA GLN A 146 -7.15 -20.25 51.95
C GLN A 146 -7.34 -20.42 50.45
N SER A 147 -8.36 -19.78 49.90
CA SER A 147 -8.67 -19.86 48.48
C SER A 147 -8.97 -18.48 47.92
N ALA A 148 -8.59 -18.27 46.67
CA ALA A 148 -8.99 -17.12 45.87
C ALA A 148 -9.58 -17.64 44.55
N THR A 149 -10.62 -16.95 44.09
CA THR A 149 -11.33 -17.28 42.86
C THR A 149 -11.37 -16.06 41.97
N ALA A 150 -11.12 -16.27 40.69
CA ALA A 150 -11.30 -15.26 39.66
C ALA A 150 -12.07 -15.87 38.49
N VAL A 151 -12.82 -15.03 37.78
CA VAL A 151 -13.50 -15.40 36.54
C VAL A 151 -13.03 -14.44 35.47
N ALA A 152 -12.66 -14.96 34.31
CA ALA A 152 -12.36 -14.17 33.13
C ALA A 152 -13.27 -14.58 31.98
N ASP A 153 -13.68 -13.59 31.19
CA ASP A 153 -14.56 -13.77 30.04
C ASP A 153 -13.93 -13.17 28.79
N MET A 154 -14.23 -13.74 27.61
CA MET A 154 -13.75 -13.23 26.33
C MET A 154 -14.80 -12.30 25.71
N VAL A 155 -14.59 -11.00 25.81
CA VAL A 155 -15.44 -9.99 25.16
C VAL A 155 -15.12 -9.94 23.67
N GLN A 156 -16.09 -10.33 22.84
CA GLN A 156 -15.99 -10.19 21.39
C GLN A 156 -16.19 -8.72 20.98
N LYS A 157 -15.13 -8.02 20.56
CA LYS A 157 -15.17 -6.73 19.86
C LYS A 157 -14.97 -6.97 18.37
N THR A 158 -16.03 -6.87 17.56
CA THR A 158 -15.87 -6.85 16.11
C THR A 158 -15.16 -5.56 15.68
N GLY A 159 -14.03 -5.67 14.98
CA GLY A 159 -13.32 -4.52 14.42
C GLY A 159 -12.76 -4.86 13.05
N SER A 160 -13.01 -4.00 12.05
CA SER A 160 -12.42 -4.14 10.72
C SER A 160 -10.95 -3.69 10.73
N SER A 161 -10.07 -4.45 10.06
CA SER A 161 -8.68 -4.07 9.86
C SER A 161 -8.53 -3.34 8.53
N CYS A 162 -8.02 -2.12 8.56
CA CYS A 162 -7.73 -1.32 7.37
C CYS A 162 -6.33 -1.60 6.83
N LEU A 163 -5.41 -2.05 7.69
CA LEU A 163 -4.08 -2.52 7.33
C LEU A 163 -4.03 -4.02 7.56
N ILE A 164 -3.73 -4.78 6.52
CA ILE A 164 -3.47 -6.21 6.58
C ILE A 164 -2.11 -6.48 5.96
N SER A 165 -1.17 -6.96 6.77
CA SER A 165 0.11 -7.50 6.30
C SER A 165 0.02 -9.02 6.30
N GLU A 166 0.19 -9.67 5.15
CA GLU A 166 0.19 -11.14 5.06
C GLU A 166 1.40 -11.78 5.77
N GLY A 167 2.45 -10.99 5.98
CA GLY A 167 3.69 -11.35 6.65
C GLY A 167 4.02 -10.38 7.79
N THR A 168 5.31 -10.21 8.06
CA THR A 168 5.78 -9.45 9.24
C THR A 168 5.67 -7.95 9.03
N ILE A 169 5.39 -7.22 10.11
CA ILE A 169 5.51 -5.76 10.16
C ILE A 169 6.75 -5.41 10.98
N VAL A 170 7.71 -4.72 10.36
CA VAL A 170 8.94 -4.25 11.00
C VAL A 170 9.02 -2.74 10.90
N VAL A 171 9.13 -2.10 12.06
CA VAL A 171 9.28 -0.65 12.22
C VAL A 171 10.58 -0.42 12.98
N SER A 172 11.46 0.42 12.45
CA SER A 172 12.75 0.76 13.04
C SER A 172 12.92 2.28 13.13
N GLY A 173 13.87 2.74 13.95
CA GLY A 173 14.17 4.15 14.08
C GLY A 173 13.05 4.94 14.76
N GLY A 174 12.58 6.00 14.10
CA GLY A 174 11.51 6.89 14.60
C GLY A 174 10.22 6.76 13.80
N ALA A 175 10.07 5.68 13.03
CA ALA A 175 8.93 5.48 12.14
C ALA A 175 7.61 5.23 12.88
N SER A 176 6.50 5.55 12.23
CA SER A 176 5.16 5.48 12.82
C SER A 176 4.15 4.88 11.85
N ILE A 177 3.39 3.88 12.29
CA ILE A 177 2.24 3.30 11.57
C ILE A 177 1.00 3.56 12.41
N VAL A 178 0.01 4.27 11.86
CA VAL A 178 -1.20 4.69 12.58
C VAL A 178 -2.47 4.34 11.81
N GLY A 179 -3.30 3.47 12.37
CA GLY A 179 -4.67 3.18 11.92
C GLY A 179 -5.70 4.05 12.66
N SER A 180 -6.18 5.11 12.00
CA SER A 180 -7.22 6.00 12.52
C SER A 180 -8.60 5.43 12.25
N ASN A 181 -9.38 5.16 13.30
CA ASN A 181 -10.70 4.52 13.26
C ASN A 181 -10.72 3.11 12.66
N CYS A 182 -9.59 2.43 12.59
CA CYS A 182 -9.48 1.08 12.03
C CYS A 182 -8.39 0.26 12.72
N GLY A 183 -8.39 -1.06 12.50
CA GLY A 183 -7.40 -2.00 13.04
C GLY A 183 -6.20 -2.24 12.13
N ILE A 184 -5.10 -2.72 12.72
CA ILE A 184 -3.89 -3.21 12.03
C ILE A 184 -3.74 -4.71 12.31
N ALA A 185 -3.57 -5.50 11.26
CA ALA A 185 -3.35 -6.95 11.34
C ALA A 185 -2.01 -7.37 10.71
N ALA A 186 -1.25 -8.22 11.40
CA ALA A 186 -0.12 -8.96 10.84
C ALA A 186 -0.40 -10.47 10.86
N ASN A 187 -0.55 -11.06 9.68
CA ASN A 187 -0.81 -12.48 9.48
C ASN A 187 0.46 -13.36 9.46
N ALA A 188 1.64 -12.77 9.71
CA ALA A 188 2.86 -13.55 9.88
C ALA A 188 2.69 -14.60 10.98
N THR A 189 2.99 -15.85 10.63
CA THR A 189 3.04 -17.00 11.57
C THR A 189 4.40 -17.13 12.25
N SER A 190 5.41 -16.37 11.79
CA SER A 190 6.71 -16.25 12.44
C SER A 190 6.66 -15.33 13.66
N CYS A 191 7.33 -15.71 14.73
CA CYS A 191 7.53 -14.89 15.94
C CYS A 191 8.92 -14.22 15.88
N PRO A 192 9.03 -12.88 15.97
CA PRO A 192 7.95 -11.88 16.11
C PRO A 192 7.20 -11.57 14.81
N SER A 193 5.87 -11.43 14.90
CA SER A 193 5.01 -11.05 13.76
C SER A 193 4.99 -9.53 13.54
N MET A 194 5.11 -8.77 14.64
CA MET A 194 5.37 -7.33 14.61
C MET A 194 6.61 -7.00 15.43
N THR A 195 7.49 -6.18 14.88
CA THR A 195 8.71 -5.71 15.54
C THR A 195 8.81 -4.21 15.44
N VAL A 196 8.96 -3.55 16.59
CA VAL A 196 9.41 -2.17 16.69
C VAL A 196 10.84 -2.17 17.23
N THR A 197 11.72 -1.37 16.65
CA THR A 197 13.04 -1.04 17.21
C THR A 197 13.22 0.48 17.27
N GLY A 198 14.06 1.00 18.18
CA GLY A 198 14.20 2.43 18.40
C GLY A 198 12.99 3.06 19.10
N SER A 199 12.56 4.24 18.64
CA SER A 199 11.41 4.99 19.16
C SER A 199 10.18 4.90 18.26
N GLY A 200 10.06 3.83 17.47
CA GLY A 200 8.96 3.65 16.53
C GLY A 200 7.62 3.35 17.20
N ILE A 201 6.54 3.53 16.45
CA ILE A 201 5.16 3.44 16.95
C ILE A 201 4.30 2.63 15.97
N ILE A 202 3.55 1.66 16.48
CA ILE A 202 2.41 1.03 15.80
C ILE A 202 1.17 1.29 16.66
N GLN A 203 0.20 2.02 16.11
CA GLN A 203 -1.01 2.42 16.83
C GLN A 203 -2.25 2.19 15.98
N ALA A 204 -3.31 1.63 16.55
CA ALA A 204 -4.59 1.50 15.87
C ALA A 204 -5.76 1.42 16.85
N THR A 205 -6.99 1.39 16.36
CA THR A 205 -8.17 1.10 17.21
C THR A 205 -8.12 -0.34 17.75
N SER A 206 -7.42 -1.21 17.04
CA SER A 206 -7.08 -2.58 17.44
C SER A 206 -5.80 -3.02 16.72
N VAL A 207 -4.95 -3.77 17.41
CA VAL A 207 -3.73 -4.36 16.84
C VAL A 207 -3.82 -5.87 16.99
N VAL A 208 -3.69 -6.60 15.88
CA VAL A 208 -3.93 -8.03 15.79
C VAL A 208 -2.75 -8.75 15.16
N THR A 209 -2.36 -9.89 15.71
CA THR A 209 -1.28 -10.74 15.17
C THR A 209 -1.71 -12.20 15.05
N ALA A 210 -1.17 -12.90 14.05
CA ALA A 210 -1.36 -14.34 13.88
C ALA A 210 -0.35 -15.20 14.67
N ALA A 211 0.87 -14.69 14.91
CA ALA A 211 1.84 -15.36 15.78
C ALA A 211 1.73 -14.88 17.22
N SER A 212 2.07 -15.75 18.17
CA SER A 212 1.92 -15.52 19.62
C SER A 212 2.87 -14.48 20.23
N CYS A 213 3.63 -13.72 19.43
CA CYS A 213 4.60 -12.78 19.97
C CYS A 213 4.82 -11.56 19.07
N VAL A 214 5.03 -10.42 19.75
CA VAL A 214 5.48 -9.13 19.20
C VAL A 214 6.68 -8.64 19.99
N SER A 215 7.49 -7.77 19.40
CA SER A 215 8.68 -7.22 20.04
C SER A 215 8.68 -5.70 19.96
N ALA A 216 8.79 -5.02 21.11
CA ALA A 216 9.03 -3.59 21.21
C ALA A 216 10.06 -3.30 22.31
N PRO A 217 11.00 -2.35 22.14
CA PRO A 217 11.99 -2.03 23.15
C PRO A 217 11.33 -1.46 24.39
N GLN A 218 11.71 -2.00 25.54
CA GLN A 218 11.33 -1.50 26.85
C GLN A 218 11.72 -0.02 26.94
N TYR A 219 10.75 0.87 27.16
CA TYR A 219 10.92 2.32 27.34
C TYR A 219 11.05 3.24 26.11
N SER A 220 11.09 2.72 24.87
CA SER A 220 11.21 3.60 23.69
C SER A 220 10.22 3.31 22.56
N GLY A 221 9.81 2.06 22.37
CA GLY A 221 8.89 1.67 21.29
C GLY A 221 7.48 1.40 21.79
N TYR A 222 6.50 1.51 20.88
CA TYR A 222 5.09 1.30 21.20
C TYR A 222 4.37 0.43 20.16
N ILE A 223 3.60 -0.55 20.63
CA ILE A 223 2.64 -1.34 19.83
C ILE A 223 1.37 -1.47 20.67
N GLY A 224 0.25 -0.89 20.24
CA GLY A 224 -1.00 -0.96 21.00
C GLY A 224 -2.10 -0.01 20.53
N THR A 225 -3.06 0.28 21.41
CA THR A 225 -4.26 1.09 21.08
C THR A 225 -4.28 2.52 21.65
N ASP A 226 -3.68 2.80 22.82
CA ASP A 226 -3.54 4.15 23.40
C ASP A 226 -2.07 4.54 23.69
N PRO A 227 -1.47 5.52 22.97
CA PRO A 227 -0.07 5.93 23.14
C PRO A 227 0.19 6.65 24.47
N LYS A 228 -0.83 6.89 25.29
CA LYS A 228 -0.67 7.37 26.68
C LYS A 228 -0.23 6.25 27.62
N ASP A 229 -0.34 4.99 27.21
CA ASP A 229 0.15 3.85 27.97
C ASP A 229 1.69 3.86 28.04
N PRO A 230 2.30 3.39 29.15
CA PRO A 230 3.73 3.51 29.37
C PRO A 230 4.55 2.79 28.27
N PRO A 231 5.63 3.41 27.72
CA PRO A 231 6.46 2.80 26.69
C PRO A 231 7.06 1.46 27.15
N GLY A 232 6.98 0.43 26.31
CA GLY A 232 7.55 -0.91 26.60
C GLY A 232 6.57 -2.00 27.03
N ALA A 233 5.26 -1.74 27.08
CA ALA A 233 4.23 -2.79 27.14
C ALA A 233 3.59 -2.97 25.76
N PRO A 234 3.45 -4.19 25.21
CA PRO A 234 2.49 -4.45 24.14
C PRO A 234 1.09 -4.39 24.76
N ASP A 235 0.66 -3.19 25.13
CA ASP A 235 -0.64 -2.98 25.75
C ASP A 235 -1.67 -3.21 24.65
N THR A 236 -2.58 -4.16 24.83
CA THR A 236 -3.70 -4.48 23.90
C THR A 236 -3.36 -5.07 22.51
N VAL A 237 -2.23 -5.78 22.34
CA VAL A 237 -2.02 -6.62 21.14
C VAL A 237 -2.79 -7.94 21.28
N MET A 238 -3.75 -8.15 20.39
CA MET A 238 -4.59 -9.33 20.38
C MET A 238 -4.00 -10.39 19.45
N LEU A 239 -4.00 -11.64 19.90
CA LEU A 239 -3.69 -12.78 19.04
C LEU A 239 -5.00 -13.25 18.37
N ASN A 240 -4.94 -13.62 17.11
CA ASN A 240 -6.09 -14.01 16.29
C ASN A 240 -5.65 -15.06 15.25
N THR A 241 -6.60 -15.78 14.66
CA THR A 241 -6.35 -16.44 13.37
C THR A 241 -6.02 -15.40 12.29
N ASN A 242 -5.43 -15.84 11.17
CA ASN A 242 -5.15 -14.96 10.03
C ASN A 242 -6.39 -14.14 9.66
N THR A 243 -6.24 -12.82 9.60
CA THR A 243 -7.27 -11.91 9.11
C THR A 243 -7.51 -12.25 7.65
N PRO A 244 -8.74 -12.65 7.25
CA PRO A 244 -9.02 -12.99 5.86
C PRO A 244 -8.79 -11.80 4.97
N ASP A 245 -8.14 -12.03 3.83
CA ASP A 245 -7.99 -11.04 2.79
C ASP A 245 -9.37 -10.69 2.20
N PRO A 246 -9.86 -9.45 2.39
CA PRO A 246 -11.21 -9.05 1.98
C PRO A 246 -11.37 -8.96 0.46
N LEU A 247 -10.27 -8.86 -0.28
CA LEU A 247 -10.27 -8.79 -1.74
C LEU A 247 -9.65 -10.05 -2.36
N ALA A 248 -9.62 -11.18 -1.64
CA ALA A 248 -9.05 -12.43 -2.13
C ALA A 248 -9.64 -12.92 -3.46
N GLY A 249 -10.88 -12.51 -3.80
CA GLY A 249 -11.55 -12.81 -5.05
C GLY A 249 -11.25 -11.87 -6.22
N LEU A 250 -10.43 -10.83 -6.00
CA LEU A 250 -9.96 -9.89 -7.03
C LEU A 250 -8.97 -10.63 -7.94
N ASN A 251 -9.47 -11.11 -9.08
CA ASN A 251 -8.67 -11.79 -10.10
C ASN A 251 -8.07 -10.74 -11.04
N ALA A 252 -6.76 -10.76 -11.22
CA ALA A 252 -6.16 -10.29 -12.47
C ALA A 252 -5.52 -11.49 -13.16
N GLY A 253 -6.17 -11.96 -14.21
CA GLY A 253 -5.42 -12.67 -15.23
C GLY A 253 -4.60 -11.65 -16.00
N ASN A 254 -3.33 -11.95 -16.32
CA ASN A 254 -2.47 -11.06 -17.10
C ASN A 254 -3.25 -10.50 -18.30
N VAL A 255 -3.31 -9.17 -18.40
CA VAL A 255 -3.84 -8.53 -19.59
C VAL A 255 -2.94 -8.91 -20.76
N VAL A 256 -3.49 -9.52 -21.80
CA VAL A 256 -2.72 -9.84 -23.01
C VAL A 256 -2.53 -8.55 -23.80
N LEU A 257 -1.27 -8.18 -24.04
CA LEU A 257 -0.92 -7.07 -24.92
C LEU A 257 -1.54 -7.28 -26.31
N TRP A 258 -2.19 -6.24 -26.83
CA TRP A 258 -2.70 -6.25 -28.19
C TRP A 258 -1.52 -5.94 -29.11
N ASN A 259 -0.94 -6.97 -29.72
CA ASN A 259 -0.15 -6.77 -30.93
C ASN A 259 -1.11 -6.92 -32.11
N PRO A 260 -1.58 -5.82 -32.70
CA PRO A 260 -2.61 -5.90 -33.73
C PRO A 260 -2.07 -6.43 -35.05
N GLY A 261 -0.79 -6.80 -35.12
CA GLY A 261 -0.21 -7.40 -36.32
C GLY A 261 -0.31 -6.50 -37.54
N TRP A 262 -0.43 -5.17 -37.36
CA TRP A 262 -0.40 -4.22 -38.47
C TRP A 262 1.01 -4.17 -39.03
N SER A 263 1.31 -5.10 -39.94
CA SER A 263 2.34 -4.88 -40.93
C SER A 263 1.88 -3.71 -41.80
N VAL A 264 2.75 -2.72 -42.02
CA VAL A 264 2.58 -1.74 -43.09
C VAL A 264 2.17 -2.52 -44.34
N PRO A 265 0.97 -2.27 -44.92
CA PRO A 265 0.59 -2.90 -46.17
C PRO A 265 1.75 -2.70 -47.14
N ALA A 266 2.18 -3.77 -47.82
CA ALA A 266 3.19 -3.63 -48.86
C ALA A 266 2.72 -2.50 -49.78
N ALA A 267 3.58 -1.50 -50.00
CA ALA A 267 3.23 -0.36 -50.85
C ALA A 267 2.65 -0.92 -52.16
N PRO A 268 1.48 -0.44 -52.62
CA PRO A 268 0.89 -0.92 -53.85
C PRO A 268 1.95 -0.90 -54.96
N VAL A 269 2.16 -2.03 -55.63
CA VAL A 269 3.07 -2.14 -56.79
C VAL A 269 2.59 -1.27 -57.95
N GLU A 270 1.32 -0.85 -57.90
CA GLU A 270 0.65 -0.04 -58.90
C GLU A 270 0.38 1.37 -58.33
N HIS A 271 1.14 2.37 -58.79
CA HIS A 271 0.64 3.54 -59.52
C HIS A 271 1.71 4.64 -59.60
N GLY A 272 2.43 4.67 -60.72
CA GLY A 272 3.28 5.79 -61.11
C GLY A 272 4.72 5.74 -60.58
N ASN A 273 5.62 6.42 -61.29
CA ASN A 273 7.02 6.55 -60.87
C ASN A 273 7.07 7.14 -59.47
N ALA A 274 7.76 6.46 -58.55
CA ALA A 274 8.06 6.98 -57.24
C ALA A 274 8.60 8.42 -57.34
N VAL A 275 7.94 9.35 -56.67
CA VAL A 275 8.43 10.73 -56.62
C VAL A 275 9.44 10.79 -55.47
N THR A 276 10.69 11.13 -55.80
CA THR A 276 11.71 11.54 -54.84
C THR A 276 11.74 13.07 -54.77
N PRO A 277 10.85 13.73 -54.02
CA PRO A 277 10.85 15.18 -53.93
C PRO A 277 12.09 15.64 -53.16
N ASN A 278 13.04 16.23 -53.88
CA ASN A 278 14.04 17.13 -53.30
C ASN A 278 13.49 18.55 -53.44
N LEU A 279 12.71 18.99 -52.45
CA LEU A 279 11.99 20.27 -52.48
C LEU A 279 12.91 21.49 -52.38
N GLY A 280 14.19 21.29 -52.04
CA GLY A 280 15.10 22.36 -51.67
C GLY A 280 15.66 23.23 -52.78
N TYR A 281 15.30 23.03 -54.06
CA TYR A 281 16.02 23.73 -55.14
C TYR A 281 15.26 24.20 -56.38
N ASN A 282 13.97 23.92 -56.62
CA ASN A 282 13.27 24.38 -57.82
C ASN A 282 11.78 24.69 -57.60
N THR A 283 11.19 25.54 -58.45
CA THR A 283 9.73 25.72 -58.59
C THR A 283 9.11 24.39 -59.07
N TRP A 284 8.37 23.71 -58.20
CA TRP A 284 7.61 22.50 -58.55
C TRP A 284 6.17 22.89 -58.85
N ASP A 285 5.83 22.91 -60.14
CA ASP A 285 4.46 22.89 -60.65
C ASP A 285 4.35 21.64 -61.52
N GLN A 286 3.99 20.50 -60.92
CA GLN A 286 3.64 19.29 -61.66
C GLN A 286 2.15 19.03 -61.53
N ALA A 287 1.47 19.02 -62.68
CA ALA A 287 0.06 18.69 -62.77
C ALA A 287 -0.25 17.37 -62.06
N GLY A 288 -1.01 17.44 -60.96
CA GLY A 288 -1.50 16.28 -60.21
C GLY A 288 -0.70 15.86 -58.98
N VAL A 289 0.36 16.58 -58.58
CA VAL A 289 1.18 16.24 -57.39
C VAL A 289 1.15 17.31 -56.29
N GLY A 290 0.93 18.58 -56.64
CA GLY A 290 0.90 19.69 -55.69
C GLY A 290 1.47 20.99 -56.25
N ASP A 291 1.31 22.08 -55.51
CA ASP A 291 1.82 23.42 -55.88
C ASP A 291 2.80 23.93 -54.80
N CYS A 292 3.98 24.37 -55.22
CA CYS A 292 4.99 25.00 -54.36
C CYS A 292 5.13 26.46 -54.77
N THR A 293 4.42 27.36 -54.07
CA THR A 293 4.45 28.79 -54.37
C THR A 293 5.71 29.44 -53.81
N GLN A 294 6.57 29.95 -54.70
CA GLN A 294 7.77 30.67 -54.29
C GLN A 294 7.38 32.08 -53.79
N MET A 295 7.42 32.29 -52.47
CA MET A 295 7.28 33.64 -51.91
C MET A 295 8.62 34.37 -51.99
N GLY A 296 8.86 35.04 -53.11
CA GLY A 296 9.85 36.12 -53.30
C GLY A 296 11.21 35.95 -52.61
N GLY A 297 12.20 35.42 -53.33
CA GLY A 297 13.64 35.63 -53.06
C GLY A 297 14.26 34.97 -51.82
N ASP A 298 13.48 34.63 -50.79
CA ASP A 298 13.94 33.96 -49.58
C ASP A 298 13.41 32.51 -49.51
N TYR A 299 14.11 31.65 -48.76
CA TYR A 299 13.82 30.22 -48.52
C TYR A 299 12.49 30.01 -47.76
N SER A 300 11.36 30.45 -48.32
CA SER A 300 10.07 30.59 -47.65
C SER A 300 8.88 30.19 -48.54
N ALA A 301 9.05 29.20 -49.41
CA ALA A 301 7.96 28.66 -50.22
C ALA A 301 6.94 27.91 -49.34
N LYS A 302 5.64 28.07 -49.66
CA LYS A 302 4.58 27.18 -49.17
C LYS A 302 4.37 26.07 -50.18
N CYS A 303 4.44 24.82 -49.73
CA CYS A 303 4.25 23.65 -50.57
C CYS A 303 3.04 22.85 -50.10
N GLU A 304 2.11 22.61 -51.01
CA GLU A 304 0.93 21.76 -50.79
C GLU A 304 1.05 20.55 -51.71
N LEU A 305 1.22 19.34 -51.15
CA LEU A 305 1.41 18.11 -51.93
C LEU A 305 0.24 17.14 -51.73
N TYR A 306 -0.14 16.41 -52.78
CA TYR A 306 -1.20 15.39 -52.77
C TYR A 306 -0.71 13.99 -53.19
N PRO A 307 0.33 13.42 -52.55
CA PRO A 307 0.96 12.20 -53.04
C PRO A 307 0.25 10.92 -52.56
N ASN A 308 0.09 9.97 -53.47
CA ASN A 308 -0.25 8.59 -53.11
C ASN A 308 0.99 7.79 -52.66
N TYR A 309 2.17 8.06 -53.24
CA TYR A 309 3.42 7.35 -52.95
C TYR A 309 4.66 8.27 -53.06
N LEU A 310 5.53 8.25 -52.04
CA LEU A 310 6.79 8.98 -51.95
C LEU A 310 7.94 8.04 -51.56
N THR A 311 9.15 8.36 -52.03
CA THR A 311 10.40 7.70 -51.62
C THR A 311 11.42 8.75 -51.17
N GLY A 312 11.89 8.69 -49.93
CA GLY A 312 12.96 9.51 -49.37
C GLY A 312 12.70 11.00 -49.50
N MET A 313 11.91 11.57 -48.58
CA MET A 313 11.57 12.99 -48.62
C MET A 313 12.45 13.80 -47.67
N SER A 314 13.12 14.82 -48.21
CA SER A 314 13.74 15.90 -47.45
C SER A 314 12.99 17.19 -47.79
N ASN A 315 12.45 17.84 -46.77
CA ASN A 315 11.68 19.08 -46.93
C ASN A 315 12.56 20.34 -46.83
N ALA A 316 13.89 20.18 -46.91
CA ALA A 316 14.84 21.26 -46.63
C ALA A 316 14.60 22.52 -47.45
N GLY A 317 14.46 23.67 -46.78
CA GLY A 317 14.28 24.99 -47.43
C GLY A 317 12.83 25.37 -47.77
N VAL A 318 11.84 24.65 -47.25
CA VAL A 318 10.40 24.96 -47.38
C VAL A 318 9.90 25.61 -46.09
N ALA A 319 9.22 26.75 -46.12
CA ALA A 319 8.72 27.34 -44.87
C ALA A 319 7.52 26.55 -44.33
N ASP A 320 6.52 26.28 -45.16
CA ASP A 320 5.33 25.54 -44.77
C ASP A 320 5.09 24.39 -45.74
N LEU A 321 5.10 23.15 -45.26
CA LEU A 321 4.77 21.96 -46.05
C LEU A 321 3.45 21.38 -45.56
N VAL A 322 2.45 21.30 -46.43
CA VAL A 322 1.16 20.64 -46.16
C VAL A 322 1.03 19.43 -47.07
N LEU A 323 0.80 18.26 -46.49
CA LEU A 323 0.46 17.05 -47.24
C LEU A 323 -1.05 16.83 -47.18
N ASN A 324 -1.68 16.61 -48.33
CA ASN A 324 -3.10 16.33 -48.53
C ASN A 324 -4.04 17.44 -47.99
N GLU A 325 -3.75 18.71 -48.29
CA GLU A 325 -4.59 19.82 -47.83
C GLU A 325 -6.03 19.76 -48.36
N GLY A 326 -7.02 19.73 -47.46
CA GLY A 326 -8.44 19.72 -47.84
C GLY A 326 -8.94 18.38 -48.42
N VAL A 327 -8.11 17.33 -48.42
CA VAL A 327 -8.49 15.99 -48.88
C VAL A 327 -8.79 15.11 -47.67
N ALA A 328 -10.09 14.91 -47.39
CA ALA A 328 -10.55 14.14 -46.24
C ALA A 328 -10.44 12.60 -46.40
N ASN A 329 -10.06 12.10 -47.59
CA ASN A 329 -10.01 10.68 -47.94
C ASN A 329 -8.79 10.36 -48.83
N GLY A 330 -7.90 9.47 -48.40
CA GLY A 330 -6.76 9.02 -49.21
C GLY A 330 -5.68 8.31 -48.39
N SER A 331 -4.85 7.50 -49.05
CA SER A 331 -3.69 6.84 -48.43
C SER A 331 -2.39 7.33 -49.05
N THR A 332 -1.46 7.80 -48.22
CA THR A 332 -0.12 8.21 -48.63
C THR A 332 0.91 7.23 -48.09
N PHE A 333 1.69 6.65 -48.99
CA PHE A 333 2.81 5.77 -48.66
C PHE A 333 4.13 6.55 -48.79
N ILE A 334 5.01 6.46 -47.79
CA ILE A 334 6.32 7.10 -47.78
C ILE A 334 7.37 6.03 -47.43
N THR A 335 8.28 5.72 -48.33
CA THR A 335 9.39 4.78 -48.07
C THR A 335 10.72 5.53 -47.99
N GLY A 336 11.73 5.02 -47.30
CA GLY A 336 13.01 5.73 -47.09
C GLY A 336 12.97 6.88 -46.06
N GLY A 337 11.83 7.05 -45.38
CA GLY A 337 11.63 7.99 -44.29
C GLY A 337 11.33 9.44 -44.71
N LEU A 338 11.02 10.25 -43.71
CA LEU A 338 10.77 11.68 -43.83
C LEU A 338 11.76 12.47 -42.97
N ARG A 339 12.48 13.42 -43.56
CA ARG A 339 13.44 14.27 -42.84
C ARG A 339 13.06 15.75 -42.91
N GLY A 340 12.94 16.35 -41.74
CA GLY A 340 12.72 17.77 -41.47
C GLY A 340 14.03 18.55 -41.32
N GLN A 341 14.34 19.46 -42.22
CA GLN A 341 15.47 20.39 -42.07
C GLN A 341 15.09 21.83 -42.40
N ALA A 342 14.85 22.64 -41.37
CA ALA A 342 14.71 24.10 -41.41
C ALA A 342 13.36 24.63 -41.92
N ASN A 343 12.25 23.93 -41.60
CA ASN A 343 10.91 24.38 -41.95
C ASN A 343 10.24 25.13 -40.79
N LYS A 344 9.38 26.10 -41.09
CA LYS A 344 8.53 26.73 -40.06
C LYS A 344 7.43 25.75 -39.63
N ASN A 345 6.65 25.20 -40.57
CA ASN A 345 5.54 24.32 -40.25
C ASN A 345 5.47 23.09 -41.18
N LEU A 346 5.19 21.91 -40.62
CA LEU A 346 4.80 20.70 -41.36
C LEU A 346 3.42 20.24 -40.91
N THR A 347 2.49 20.10 -41.86
CA THR A 347 1.12 19.63 -41.60
C THR A 347 0.78 18.41 -42.46
N MET A 348 0.26 17.34 -41.86
CA MET A 348 -0.16 16.12 -42.56
C MET A 348 -1.68 15.91 -42.44
N ASN A 349 -2.46 16.28 -43.46
CA ASN A 349 -3.93 16.39 -43.43
C ASN A 349 -4.71 15.25 -44.12
N GLY A 350 -4.05 14.17 -44.53
CA GLY A 350 -4.72 13.00 -45.14
C GLY A 350 -5.25 12.00 -44.11
N SER A 351 -6.09 11.06 -44.57
CA SER A 351 -6.73 10.06 -43.71
C SER A 351 -5.79 8.93 -43.32
N ASN A 352 -4.98 8.41 -44.25
CA ASN A 352 -4.07 7.30 -43.96
C ASN A 352 -2.63 7.64 -44.38
N TYR A 353 -1.67 7.40 -43.48
CA TYR A 353 -0.23 7.56 -43.75
C TYR A 353 0.54 6.28 -43.40
N TYR A 354 1.36 5.79 -44.32
CA TYR A 354 2.20 4.61 -44.12
C TYR A 354 3.67 4.97 -44.40
N ILE A 355 4.47 5.08 -43.35
CA ILE A 355 5.84 5.58 -43.42
C ILE A 355 6.82 4.49 -43.02
N ASN A 356 7.79 4.21 -43.89
CA ASN A 356 8.87 3.28 -43.64
C ASN A 356 10.22 3.98 -43.79
N GLY A 357 11.11 3.83 -42.81
CA GLY A 357 12.41 4.51 -42.74
C GLY A 357 12.48 5.63 -41.69
N GLY A 358 11.46 5.74 -40.84
CA GLY A 358 11.37 6.68 -39.73
C GLY A 358 11.06 8.12 -40.14
N MET A 359 10.88 8.96 -39.13
CA MET A 359 10.65 10.38 -39.27
C MET A 359 11.64 11.12 -38.37
N ASN A 360 12.35 12.11 -38.91
CA ASN A 360 13.36 12.85 -38.14
C ASN A 360 13.29 14.34 -38.46
N PHE A 361 12.83 15.13 -37.49
CA PHE A 361 12.62 16.57 -37.62
C PHE A 361 13.56 17.30 -36.67
N THR A 362 14.68 17.76 -37.20
CA THR A 362 15.79 18.27 -36.37
C THR A 362 15.73 19.78 -36.09
N SER A 363 14.99 20.55 -36.89
CA SER A 363 15.02 22.02 -36.83
C SER A 363 13.69 22.69 -37.21
N ASP A 364 12.59 21.94 -37.22
CA ASP A 364 11.29 22.48 -37.61
C ASP A 364 10.67 23.30 -36.45
N SER A 365 9.86 24.32 -36.76
CA SER A 365 9.27 25.19 -35.72
C SER A 365 7.91 24.68 -35.23
N THR A 366 7.15 23.95 -36.05
CA THR A 366 5.95 23.21 -35.66
C THR A 366 5.74 21.96 -36.52
N PHE A 367 5.20 20.91 -35.93
CA PHE A 367 4.75 19.68 -36.60
C PHE A 367 3.32 19.37 -36.20
N THR A 368 2.43 19.21 -37.18
CA THR A 368 1.01 18.93 -36.96
C THR A 368 0.57 17.72 -37.78
N LEU A 369 -0.06 16.73 -37.15
CA LEU A 369 -0.71 15.62 -37.85
C LEU A 369 -2.22 15.71 -37.67
N GLY A 370 -2.91 15.65 -38.79
CA GLY A 370 -4.35 15.90 -38.88
C GLY A 370 -4.68 17.38 -38.78
N SER A 371 -5.97 17.69 -38.91
CA SER A 371 -6.53 18.98 -38.55
C SER A 371 -7.76 18.75 -37.67
N GLY A 372 -8.02 19.66 -36.73
CA GLY A 372 -9.26 19.66 -35.94
C GLY A 372 -10.55 19.85 -36.76
N THR A 373 -10.45 19.97 -38.08
CA THR A 373 -11.55 20.14 -39.03
C THR A 373 -11.81 18.90 -39.90
N GLN A 374 -11.02 17.83 -39.76
CA GLN A 374 -11.24 16.60 -40.53
C GLN A 374 -12.48 15.84 -40.05
N SER A 375 -13.25 15.31 -41.00
CA SER A 375 -14.43 14.48 -40.74
C SER A 375 -14.10 12.99 -40.53
N VAL A 376 -12.88 12.58 -40.82
CA VAL A 376 -12.38 11.20 -40.67
C VAL A 376 -11.11 11.24 -39.81
N PRO A 377 -11.01 10.43 -38.73
CA PRO A 377 -9.79 10.35 -37.92
C PRO A 377 -8.58 9.88 -38.74
N VAL A 378 -7.40 10.42 -38.45
CA VAL A 378 -6.15 10.04 -39.12
C VAL A 378 -5.73 8.65 -38.67
N SER A 379 -5.36 7.74 -39.59
CA SER A 379 -4.63 6.51 -39.30
C SER A 379 -3.19 6.62 -39.79
N MET A 380 -2.21 6.45 -38.91
CA MET A 380 -0.80 6.57 -39.27
C MET A 380 -0.01 5.35 -38.82
N VAL A 381 0.85 4.83 -39.69
CA VAL A 381 1.84 3.80 -39.36
C VAL A 381 3.23 4.33 -39.67
N VAL A 382 4.15 4.28 -38.71
CA VAL A 382 5.54 4.70 -38.85
C VAL A 382 6.46 3.58 -38.42
N ASN A 383 7.30 3.09 -39.33
CA ASN A 383 8.35 2.13 -39.04
C ASN A 383 9.71 2.83 -39.11
N GLY A 384 10.50 2.74 -38.04
CA GLY A 384 11.83 3.34 -37.92
C GLY A 384 11.93 4.48 -36.89
N GLY A 385 10.89 4.70 -36.09
CA GLY A 385 10.82 5.73 -35.04
C GLY A 385 10.49 7.13 -35.56
N MET A 386 9.96 7.96 -34.67
CA MET A 386 9.70 9.38 -34.91
C MET A 386 10.51 10.23 -33.92
N SER A 387 11.34 11.14 -34.42
CA SER A 387 12.16 12.06 -33.63
C SER A 387 11.79 13.50 -33.94
N LEU A 388 11.44 14.27 -32.90
CA LEU A 388 11.05 15.67 -32.96
C LEU A 388 12.02 16.47 -32.08
N THR A 389 12.83 17.37 -32.65
CA THR A 389 13.96 17.98 -31.92
C THR A 389 13.95 19.51 -31.87
N ASN A 390 12.95 20.17 -32.46
CA ASN A 390 12.70 21.61 -32.30
C ASN A 390 11.21 21.92 -32.57
N GLY A 391 10.71 23.04 -32.04
CA GLY A 391 9.38 23.55 -32.32
C GLY A 391 8.26 23.12 -31.37
N THR A 392 7.03 23.00 -31.85
CA THR A 392 5.89 22.41 -31.11
C THR A 392 5.31 21.24 -31.90
N ALA A 393 4.84 20.20 -31.23
CA ALA A 393 4.23 19.03 -31.89
C ALA A 393 2.76 18.88 -31.49
N THR A 394 1.87 18.77 -32.47
CA THR A 394 0.44 18.52 -32.26
C THR A 394 0.01 17.30 -33.08
N LEU A 395 -0.42 16.25 -32.39
CA LEU A 395 -1.00 15.06 -33.00
C LEU A 395 -2.50 15.10 -32.70
N ASN A 396 -3.34 15.35 -33.71
CA ASN A 396 -4.79 15.41 -33.54
C ASN A 396 -5.41 14.00 -33.31
N ALA A 397 -6.72 13.92 -33.10
CA ALA A 397 -7.43 12.66 -32.91
C ALA A 397 -7.27 11.68 -34.11
N GLY A 398 -6.99 10.41 -33.82
CA GLY A 398 -6.63 9.40 -34.81
C GLY A 398 -6.33 8.00 -34.25
N THR A 399 -5.61 7.21 -35.02
CA THR A 399 -5.03 5.92 -34.63
C THR A 399 -3.60 5.85 -35.14
N TYR A 400 -2.64 5.71 -34.23
CA TYR A 400 -1.21 5.84 -34.53
C TYR A 400 -0.47 4.57 -34.14
N TYR A 401 0.30 4.03 -35.08
CA TYR A 401 1.18 2.89 -34.88
C TYR A 401 2.62 3.35 -35.12
N LEU A 402 3.41 3.46 -34.06
CA LEU A 402 4.79 3.92 -34.11
C LEU A 402 5.70 2.77 -33.71
N THR A 403 6.49 2.26 -34.64
CA THR A 403 7.52 1.25 -34.37
C THR A 403 8.88 1.92 -34.48
N GLY A 404 9.69 1.81 -33.42
CA GLY A 404 11.06 2.28 -33.38
C GLY A 404 11.96 1.62 -34.42
N ALA A 405 13.22 2.04 -34.48
CA ALA A 405 14.21 1.40 -35.33
C ALA A 405 14.32 -0.10 -34.99
N THR A 406 14.41 -0.96 -36.01
CA THR A 406 14.49 -2.42 -35.83
C THR A 406 15.82 -2.99 -36.30
N SER A 407 16.26 -4.05 -35.61
CA SER A 407 17.38 -4.91 -36.01
C SER A 407 16.91 -6.36 -36.00
N GLY A 408 16.69 -6.92 -37.20
CA GLY A 408 15.98 -8.20 -37.35
C GLY A 408 14.52 -8.06 -36.88
N THR A 409 14.10 -8.92 -35.95
CA THR A 409 12.74 -8.89 -35.37
C THR A 409 12.64 -8.07 -34.08
N LYS A 410 13.73 -7.43 -33.64
CA LYS A 410 13.78 -6.67 -32.38
C LYS A 410 13.69 -5.17 -32.67
N VAL A 411 12.87 -4.45 -31.91
CA VAL A 411 12.94 -2.99 -31.82
C VAL A 411 14.15 -2.63 -30.96
N THR A 412 14.97 -1.69 -31.43
CA THR A 412 16.25 -1.27 -30.84
C THR A 412 16.37 0.25 -30.67
N GLY A 413 15.29 0.99 -30.86
CA GLY A 413 15.26 2.44 -30.67
C GLY A 413 13.86 2.95 -30.33
N TRP A 414 13.78 4.23 -29.98
CA TRP A 414 12.53 4.88 -29.59
C TRP A 414 11.48 4.85 -30.69
N GLY A 415 10.24 4.52 -30.33
CA GLY A 415 9.09 4.68 -31.22
C GLY A 415 8.74 6.16 -31.40
N LEU A 416 8.78 6.92 -30.29
CA LEU A 416 8.65 8.36 -30.27
C LEU A 416 9.72 8.99 -29.38
N LEU A 417 10.47 9.94 -29.92
CA LEU A 417 11.41 10.79 -29.20
C LEU A 417 11.01 12.25 -29.43
N THR A 418 10.79 12.99 -28.35
CA THR A 418 10.51 14.43 -28.42
C THR A 418 11.56 15.19 -27.63
N ASN A 419 11.92 16.35 -28.14
CA ASN A 419 12.81 17.32 -27.51
C ASN A 419 12.34 18.71 -27.98
N VAL A 420 11.08 19.02 -27.68
CA VAL A 420 10.35 20.18 -28.24
C VAL A 420 9.57 20.89 -27.13
N PRO A 421 9.58 22.23 -27.01
CA PRO A 421 8.94 22.97 -25.91
C PRO A 421 7.55 22.48 -25.48
N SER A 422 6.70 22.11 -26.45
CA SER A 422 5.40 21.50 -26.17
C SER A 422 5.01 20.37 -27.11
N VAL A 423 4.34 19.36 -26.56
CA VAL A 423 3.72 18.23 -27.26
C VAL A 423 2.24 18.14 -26.85
N SER A 424 1.32 18.14 -27.81
CA SER A 424 -0.10 17.85 -27.61
C SER A 424 -0.49 16.61 -28.38
N ILE A 425 -1.18 15.69 -27.71
CA ILE A 425 -1.63 14.41 -28.22
C ILE A 425 -3.15 14.32 -27.94
N ASP A 426 -3.97 14.54 -28.96
CA ASP A 426 -5.44 14.62 -28.84
C ASP A 426 -6.11 13.25 -29.07
N GLY A 427 -7.34 13.05 -28.55
CA GLY A 427 -7.86 11.76 -28.10
C GLY A 427 -7.91 10.69 -29.18
N SER A 428 -6.98 9.74 -29.10
CA SER A 428 -6.69 8.75 -30.14
C SER A 428 -6.29 7.40 -29.55
N ASN A 429 -6.26 6.39 -30.40
CA ASN A 429 -5.57 5.13 -30.08
C ASN A 429 -4.08 5.25 -30.46
N TYR A 430 -3.18 5.13 -29.50
CA TYR A 430 -1.73 5.16 -29.76
C TYR A 430 -1.11 3.81 -29.41
N TYR A 431 -0.35 3.25 -30.35
CA TYR A 431 0.39 2.02 -30.18
C TYR A 431 1.84 2.28 -30.54
N VAL A 432 2.72 2.23 -29.56
CA VAL A 432 4.14 2.58 -29.70
C VAL A 432 5.01 1.40 -29.30
N ASP A 433 5.55 0.70 -30.30
CA ASP A 433 6.57 -0.33 -30.09
C ASP A 433 7.95 0.31 -30.15
N GLY A 434 8.64 0.30 -29.03
CA GLY A 434 9.88 1.03 -28.78
C GLY A 434 9.75 2.23 -27.86
N GLY A 435 8.57 2.48 -27.30
CA GLY A 435 8.35 3.43 -26.21
C GLY A 435 8.43 4.90 -26.60
N VAL A 436 8.15 5.75 -25.61
CA VAL A 436 8.11 7.21 -25.72
C VAL A 436 9.18 7.83 -24.83
N ASN A 437 9.97 8.74 -25.38
CA ASN A 437 10.94 9.54 -24.65
C ASN A 437 10.63 11.03 -24.83
N LEU A 438 10.14 11.66 -23.77
CA LEU A 438 10.00 13.11 -23.67
C LEU A 438 11.30 13.66 -23.07
N ALA A 439 12.27 13.96 -23.93
CA ALA A 439 13.60 14.42 -23.53
C ALA A 439 13.57 15.85 -22.93
N GLY A 440 14.70 16.33 -22.40
CA GLY A 440 14.75 17.56 -21.59
C GLY A 440 14.21 18.83 -22.26
N GLY A 441 14.27 18.94 -23.59
CA GLY A 441 13.66 20.07 -24.31
C GLY A 441 12.13 20.07 -24.26
N THR A 442 11.49 18.97 -23.86
CA THR A 442 10.05 18.83 -23.76
C THR A 442 9.53 19.31 -22.42
N THR A 443 9.13 20.58 -22.38
CA THR A 443 8.76 21.27 -21.14
C THR A 443 7.26 21.26 -20.82
N ALA A 444 6.41 20.92 -21.78
CA ALA A 444 4.97 20.80 -21.58
C ALA A 444 4.41 19.68 -22.47
N THR A 445 3.85 18.64 -21.88
CA THR A 445 3.21 17.55 -22.61
C THR A 445 1.76 17.42 -22.18
N ALA A 446 0.83 17.37 -23.14
CA ALA A 446 -0.58 17.08 -22.92
C ALA A 446 -0.96 15.82 -23.71
N ILE A 447 -1.45 14.80 -23.03
CA ILE A 447 -1.94 13.54 -23.59
C ILE A 447 -3.41 13.39 -23.20
N SER A 448 -4.32 13.73 -24.10
CA SER A 448 -5.78 13.63 -23.89
C SER A 448 -6.27 12.21 -23.57
N SER A 449 -7.55 12.05 -23.20
CA SER A 449 -8.13 10.72 -22.96
C SER A 449 -8.18 9.87 -24.24
N GLY A 450 -7.96 8.57 -24.09
CA GLY A 450 -7.88 7.63 -25.21
C GLY A 450 -7.34 6.29 -24.73
N LEU A 451 -6.92 5.48 -25.70
CA LEU A 451 -6.26 4.19 -25.46
C LEU A 451 -4.80 4.31 -25.88
N TYR A 452 -3.90 4.06 -24.94
CA TYR A 452 -2.47 4.19 -25.15
C TYR A 452 -1.76 2.91 -24.79
N GLU A 453 -0.94 2.41 -25.70
CA GLU A 453 -0.10 1.25 -25.49
C GLU A 453 1.33 1.59 -25.85
N PHE A 454 2.19 1.58 -24.85
CA PHE A 454 3.61 1.84 -24.96
C PHE A 454 4.35 0.57 -24.60
N LYS A 455 5.24 0.13 -25.48
CA LYS A 455 6.09 -1.03 -25.27
C LYS A 455 7.55 -0.64 -25.38
N ALA A 456 8.36 -0.94 -24.38
CA ALA A 456 9.79 -0.65 -24.40
C ALA A 456 10.51 -1.47 -25.49
N TYR A 457 11.54 -0.87 -26.10
CA TYR A 457 12.41 -1.61 -27.02
C TYR A 457 13.40 -2.54 -26.29
N SER A 458 13.99 -3.47 -27.02
CA SER A 458 14.97 -4.42 -26.48
C SER A 458 16.18 -3.70 -25.88
N GLY A 459 16.40 -3.86 -24.57
CA GLY A 459 17.52 -3.26 -23.83
C GLY A 459 17.19 -1.93 -23.15
N ASN A 460 15.95 -1.44 -23.25
CA ASN A 460 15.47 -0.22 -22.58
C ASN A 460 14.71 -0.48 -21.27
N SER A 461 14.40 -1.75 -20.97
CA SER A 461 13.57 -2.17 -19.82
C SER A 461 14.31 -2.09 -18.48
N ASP A 462 15.64 -1.97 -18.50
CA ASP A 462 16.45 -1.87 -17.27
C ASP A 462 16.70 -0.40 -16.94
N ALA A 463 15.76 0.21 -16.21
CA ALA A 463 15.77 1.61 -15.76
C ALA A 463 16.92 1.98 -14.79
N ALA A 464 17.89 1.10 -14.55
CA ALA A 464 19.00 1.30 -13.61
C ALA A 464 19.89 2.52 -13.93
N ASN A 465 19.73 3.17 -15.09
CA ASN A 465 20.48 4.37 -15.50
C ASN A 465 19.59 5.57 -15.91
N GLY A 466 18.38 5.70 -15.37
CA GLY A 466 17.65 6.98 -15.38
C GLY A 466 17.10 7.47 -16.73
N SER A 467 16.91 6.59 -17.71
CA SER A 467 16.17 6.90 -18.96
C SER A 467 15.44 5.69 -19.56
N GLY A 468 15.29 4.61 -18.79
CA GLY A 468 14.65 3.36 -19.23
C GLY A 468 13.16 3.34 -18.88
N GLY A 469 12.37 2.72 -19.76
CA GLY A 469 10.91 2.65 -19.62
C GLY A 469 10.18 2.42 -20.95
N ALA A 470 8.91 2.03 -20.88
CA ALA A 470 7.98 2.16 -22.01
C ALA A 470 7.65 3.64 -22.28
N PHE A 471 7.65 4.44 -21.22
CA PHE A 471 7.43 5.89 -21.27
C PHE A 471 8.38 6.59 -20.30
N TYR A 472 9.10 7.59 -20.79
CA TYR A 472 10.05 8.37 -20.02
C TYR A 472 9.77 9.87 -20.15
N ALA A 473 9.59 10.55 -19.02
CA ALA A 473 9.44 12.00 -18.96
C ALA A 473 10.66 12.63 -18.27
N ALA A 474 11.46 13.38 -19.04
CA ALA A 474 12.72 13.95 -18.59
C ALA A 474 12.59 15.34 -17.95
N GLN A 475 11.60 16.13 -18.37
CA GLN A 475 11.46 17.52 -17.93
C GLN A 475 10.01 18.03 -18.01
N GLY A 476 9.73 19.15 -17.35
CA GLY A 476 8.55 19.97 -17.60
C GLY A 476 7.29 19.57 -16.85
N ASP A 477 6.15 19.94 -17.41
CA ASP A 477 4.83 19.53 -16.95
C ASP A 477 4.27 18.41 -17.87
N LEU A 478 3.75 17.35 -17.27
CA LEU A 478 3.09 16.24 -17.96
C LEU A 478 1.63 16.18 -17.53
N THR A 479 0.73 16.51 -18.45
CA THR A 479 -0.71 16.32 -18.26
C THR A 479 -1.12 15.09 -19.06
N MET A 480 -1.43 13.99 -18.40
CA MET A 480 -2.13 12.86 -19.01
C MET A 480 -3.63 13.15 -19.02
N GLY A 481 -3.96 14.24 -19.71
CA GLY A 481 -5.31 14.66 -20.04
C GLY A 481 -5.40 15.96 -20.82
N SER A 482 -6.58 16.22 -21.40
CA SER A 482 -6.99 17.56 -21.82
C SER A 482 -8.40 17.79 -21.28
N THR A 483 -8.67 18.96 -20.70
CA THR A 483 -10.05 19.41 -20.52
C THR A 483 -10.76 19.36 -21.88
N PRO A 484 -11.88 18.64 -22.05
CA PRO A 484 -12.71 18.78 -23.22
C PRO A 484 -12.98 20.26 -23.46
N VAL A 485 -12.85 20.71 -24.70
CA VAL A 485 -13.10 22.11 -25.09
C VAL A 485 -14.56 22.52 -24.78
N ASP A 486 -15.44 21.54 -24.52
CA ASP A 486 -16.87 21.68 -24.24
C ASP A 486 -17.28 21.50 -22.76
N GLY A 487 -16.36 21.20 -21.85
CA GLY A 487 -16.65 21.03 -20.42
C GLY A 487 -17.46 19.78 -20.05
N THR A 488 -17.54 18.78 -20.93
CA THR A 488 -18.15 17.47 -20.60
C THR A 488 -17.28 16.66 -19.63
N PRO A 489 -17.87 15.76 -18.80
CA PRO A 489 -17.09 14.83 -17.98
C PRO A 489 -16.20 13.96 -18.86
N HIS A 490 -14.93 13.81 -18.48
CA HIS A 490 -13.97 13.03 -19.25
C HIS A 490 -14.39 11.56 -19.28
N ALA A 491 -14.41 10.94 -20.46
CA ALA A 491 -14.42 9.48 -20.55
C ALA A 491 -13.10 8.96 -19.96
N PRO A 492 -13.13 7.92 -19.10
CA PRO A 492 -11.93 7.38 -18.51
C PRO A 492 -11.02 6.77 -19.59
N ALA A 493 -9.70 6.85 -19.37
CA ALA A 493 -8.69 6.43 -20.34
C ALA A 493 -7.97 5.15 -19.90
N THR A 494 -7.50 4.37 -20.87
CA THR A 494 -6.66 3.19 -20.62
C THR A 494 -5.24 3.45 -21.10
N TYR A 495 -4.27 3.32 -20.19
CA TYR A 495 -2.85 3.42 -20.51
C TYR A 495 -2.13 2.13 -20.18
N TYR A 496 -1.35 1.61 -21.12
CA TYR A 496 -0.49 0.44 -20.96
C TYR A 496 0.97 0.84 -21.12
N PHE A 497 1.78 0.53 -20.11
CA PHE A 497 3.21 0.78 -20.07
C PHE A 497 3.94 -0.55 -19.89
N ASP A 498 4.19 -1.25 -21.00
CA ASP A 498 4.94 -2.51 -21.04
C ASP A 498 6.44 -2.25 -21.11
N GLY A 499 7.10 -2.31 -19.96
CA GLY A 499 8.47 -1.88 -19.72
C GLY A 499 8.58 -0.72 -18.72
N GLY A 500 7.49 -0.33 -18.05
CA GLY A 500 7.48 0.66 -16.97
C GLY A 500 7.17 2.11 -17.40
N LEU A 501 6.83 2.93 -16.41
CA LEU A 501 6.58 4.38 -16.52
C LEU A 501 7.57 5.12 -15.64
N ASN A 502 8.43 5.94 -16.25
CA ASN A 502 9.48 6.65 -15.53
C ASN A 502 9.31 8.16 -15.67
N ILE A 503 8.99 8.81 -14.54
CA ILE A 503 8.93 10.25 -14.40
C ILE A 503 10.15 10.72 -13.63
N SER A 504 11.06 11.40 -14.34
CA SER A 504 12.30 11.90 -13.76
C SER A 504 12.12 13.19 -12.96
N ASN A 505 13.14 13.55 -12.16
CA ASN A 505 13.15 14.75 -11.34
C ASN A 505 13.06 16.08 -12.10
N GLY A 506 13.30 16.08 -13.41
CA GLY A 506 13.12 17.27 -14.24
C GLY A 506 11.64 17.57 -14.51
N THR A 507 10.77 16.56 -14.43
CA THR A 507 9.32 16.70 -14.57
C THR A 507 8.73 17.12 -13.24
N ARG A 508 8.24 18.35 -13.16
CA ARG A 508 7.85 19.01 -11.91
C ARG A 508 6.41 18.71 -11.54
N THR A 509 5.52 18.71 -12.52
CA THR A 509 4.09 18.53 -12.32
C THR A 509 3.60 17.39 -13.21
N VAL A 510 2.88 16.44 -12.63
CA VAL A 510 2.14 15.42 -13.37
C VAL A 510 0.67 15.49 -12.99
N VAL A 511 -0.20 15.60 -13.98
CA VAL A 511 -1.65 15.56 -13.78
C VAL A 511 -2.21 14.35 -14.52
N LEU A 512 -2.82 13.42 -13.78
CA LEU A 512 -3.40 12.19 -14.29
C LEU A 512 -4.92 12.36 -14.42
N ASN A 513 -5.47 12.02 -15.59
CA ASN A 513 -6.91 11.93 -15.77
C ASN A 513 -7.51 10.69 -15.11
N PRO A 514 -8.84 10.70 -14.87
CA PRO A 514 -9.58 9.49 -14.56
C PRO A 514 -9.27 8.38 -15.57
N GLY A 515 -9.01 7.18 -15.06
CA GLY A 515 -8.64 6.05 -15.90
C GLY A 515 -7.81 5.01 -15.19
N ILE A 516 -7.46 3.99 -15.96
CA ILE A 516 -6.66 2.85 -15.52
C ILE A 516 -5.28 2.86 -16.19
N TYR A 517 -4.25 2.69 -15.37
CA TYR A 517 -2.84 2.79 -15.76
C TYR A 517 -2.16 1.45 -15.47
N TYR A 518 -2.03 0.62 -16.49
CA TYR A 518 -1.36 -0.67 -16.43
C TYR A 518 0.15 -0.50 -16.58
N ILE A 519 0.89 -0.88 -15.55
CA ILE A 519 2.36 -0.89 -15.52
C ILE A 519 2.81 -2.34 -15.50
N ARG A 520 3.61 -2.76 -16.49
CA ARG A 520 3.99 -4.15 -16.68
C ARG A 520 5.45 -4.31 -17.04
N ASN A 521 6.08 -5.41 -16.62
CA ASN A 521 7.45 -5.77 -17.03
C ASN A 521 8.49 -4.64 -16.85
N GLY A 522 8.26 -3.79 -15.85
CA GLY A 522 9.05 -2.59 -15.52
C GLY A 522 8.28 -1.74 -14.52
N ASP A 523 8.98 -0.89 -13.78
CA ASP A 523 8.42 -0.23 -12.59
C ASP A 523 7.69 1.09 -12.91
N LEU A 524 6.83 1.50 -11.98
CA LEU A 524 6.32 2.86 -11.87
C LEU A 524 7.31 3.68 -11.04
N ILE A 525 8.11 4.52 -11.69
CA ILE A 525 9.15 5.33 -11.03
C ILE A 525 8.72 6.79 -11.04
N ILE A 526 8.68 7.40 -9.85
CA ILE A 526 8.47 8.84 -9.69
C ILE A 526 9.65 9.40 -8.90
N ASP A 527 10.47 10.21 -9.57
CA ASP A 527 11.69 10.75 -9.01
C ASP A 527 11.48 11.98 -8.10
N SER A 528 12.56 12.36 -7.42
CA SER A 528 12.58 13.46 -6.46
C SER A 528 12.04 14.78 -7.02
N GLY A 529 11.17 15.46 -6.28
CA GLY A 529 10.70 16.82 -6.60
C GLY A 529 9.55 16.89 -7.60
N THR A 530 9.08 15.75 -8.10
CA THR A 530 7.86 15.65 -8.93
C THR A 530 6.61 15.69 -8.06
N ASN A 531 5.62 16.49 -8.44
CA ASN A 531 4.29 16.52 -7.83
C ASN A 531 3.26 15.90 -8.78
N VAL A 532 2.73 14.73 -8.40
CA VAL A 532 1.72 13.99 -9.14
C VAL A 532 0.36 14.18 -8.50
N THR A 533 -0.65 14.50 -9.31
CA THR A 533 -2.05 14.66 -8.89
C THR A 533 -2.99 13.89 -9.81
N GLY A 534 -4.04 13.28 -9.27
CA GLY A 534 -5.06 12.63 -10.10
C GLY A 534 -6.33 12.30 -9.33
N VAL A 535 -7.48 12.30 -10.03
CA VAL A 535 -8.78 11.91 -9.48
C VAL A 535 -9.39 10.86 -10.40
N GLY A 536 -9.94 9.79 -9.82
CA GLY A 536 -10.47 8.67 -10.58
C GLY A 536 -9.39 7.75 -11.17
N VAL A 537 -8.24 7.65 -10.49
CA VAL A 537 -7.06 6.94 -11.01
C VAL A 537 -6.88 5.61 -10.32
N THR A 538 -6.68 4.55 -11.11
CA THR A 538 -6.20 3.25 -10.62
C THR A 538 -4.92 2.87 -11.35
N PHE A 539 -3.85 2.58 -10.60
CA PHE A 539 -2.67 1.90 -11.13
C PHE A 539 -2.81 0.38 -10.96
N VAL A 540 -2.46 -0.35 -12.02
CA VAL A 540 -2.43 -1.82 -12.02
C VAL A 540 -1.01 -2.26 -12.34
N LEU A 541 -0.36 -2.92 -11.38
CA LEU A 541 1.01 -3.40 -11.46
C LEU A 541 1.01 -4.91 -11.71
N GLU A 542 1.60 -5.35 -12.81
CA GLU A 542 1.70 -6.77 -13.17
C GLU A 542 3.08 -7.12 -13.75
N GLY A 543 3.37 -8.41 -13.91
CA GLY A 543 4.59 -8.86 -14.61
C GLY A 543 5.87 -8.37 -13.94
N THR A 544 5.94 -8.47 -12.61
CA THR A 544 7.05 -8.03 -11.74
C THR A 544 7.23 -6.51 -11.66
N ALA A 545 6.18 -5.74 -11.92
CA ALA A 545 6.19 -4.29 -11.73
C ALA A 545 5.98 -3.93 -10.25
N ALA A 546 6.75 -2.97 -9.75
CA ALA A 546 6.53 -2.31 -8.46
C ALA A 546 6.36 -0.80 -8.63
N TYR A 547 5.90 -0.11 -7.59
CA TYR A 547 6.05 1.35 -7.53
C TYR A 547 7.28 1.76 -6.71
N ILE A 548 7.97 2.79 -7.20
CA ILE A 548 9.17 3.36 -6.58
C ILE A 548 9.02 4.88 -6.54
N PHE A 549 8.81 5.43 -5.34
CA PHE A 549 8.73 6.87 -5.13
C PHE A 549 9.99 7.38 -4.44
N ASN A 550 10.76 8.20 -5.14
CA ASN A 550 12.04 8.70 -4.65
C ASN A 550 11.90 10.02 -3.87
N GLY A 551 12.92 10.32 -3.06
CA GLY A 551 12.84 11.32 -2.01
C GLY A 551 12.38 12.70 -2.48
N GLY A 552 11.34 13.26 -1.85
CA GLY A 552 10.76 14.55 -2.20
C GLY A 552 9.75 14.51 -3.35
N ALA A 553 9.48 13.34 -3.94
CA ALA A 553 8.30 13.16 -4.78
C ALA A 553 7.03 13.32 -3.94
N THR A 554 6.00 13.96 -4.49
CA THR A 554 4.67 14.04 -3.88
C THR A 554 3.66 13.35 -4.78
N VAL A 555 2.93 12.34 -4.29
CA VAL A 555 1.94 11.59 -5.10
C VAL A 555 0.57 11.69 -4.45
N ASN A 556 -0.34 12.48 -5.01
CA ASN A 556 -1.66 12.72 -4.46
C ASN A 556 -2.74 12.21 -5.43
N ILE A 557 -3.24 10.99 -5.23
CA ILE A 557 -4.25 10.41 -6.11
C ILE A 557 -5.51 9.98 -5.36
N THR A 558 -6.65 10.11 -6.02
CA THR A 558 -7.95 9.60 -5.54
C THR A 558 -8.39 8.49 -6.47
N ALA A 559 -8.66 7.30 -5.90
CA ALA A 559 -9.27 6.18 -6.60
C ALA A 559 -10.67 6.55 -7.11
N PRO A 560 -11.17 5.90 -8.16
CA PRO A 560 -12.51 6.17 -8.66
C PRO A 560 -13.58 5.64 -7.69
N THR A 561 -14.65 6.41 -7.52
CA THR A 561 -15.84 6.05 -6.71
C THR A 561 -17.09 5.81 -7.54
N ASP A 562 -17.10 6.36 -8.76
CA ASP A 562 -18.17 6.30 -9.76
C ASP A 562 -17.51 5.98 -11.12
N ASP A 563 -18.30 5.49 -12.09
CA ASP A 563 -17.80 5.07 -13.42
C ASP A 563 -16.55 4.16 -13.32
N CYS A 564 -16.64 3.17 -12.43
CA CYS A 564 -15.59 2.22 -12.09
C CYS A 564 -16.12 0.78 -12.05
N VAL A 565 -15.21 -0.17 -12.25
CA VAL A 565 -15.51 -1.60 -12.12
C VAL A 565 -15.40 -2.00 -10.65
N SER A 566 -16.40 -2.73 -10.15
CA SER A 566 -16.34 -3.26 -8.78
C SER A 566 -15.15 -4.22 -8.63
N PRO A 567 -14.46 -4.27 -7.47
CA PRO A 567 -13.37 -5.23 -7.26
C PRO A 567 -13.77 -6.69 -7.51
N ALA A 568 -15.04 -7.05 -7.30
CA ALA A 568 -15.52 -8.42 -7.52
C ALA A 568 -15.73 -8.77 -9.00
N ASP A 569 -15.90 -7.75 -9.85
CA ASP A 569 -16.15 -7.85 -11.29
C ASP A 569 -14.90 -7.51 -12.13
N TYR A 570 -13.86 -6.96 -11.49
CA TYR A 570 -12.55 -6.73 -12.10
C TYR A 570 -11.94 -8.09 -12.54
N PRO A 571 -11.38 -8.15 -13.77
CA PRO A 571 -11.77 -9.13 -14.77
C PRO A 571 -11.57 -10.59 -14.34
N LYS A 572 -12.68 -11.32 -14.26
CA LYS A 572 -12.82 -12.65 -13.67
C LYS A 572 -12.49 -13.83 -14.62
N THR A 573 -11.56 -13.64 -15.56
CA THR A 573 -11.20 -14.53 -16.68
C THR A 573 -12.11 -14.41 -17.90
N SER A 574 -11.55 -13.84 -18.99
CA SER A 574 -11.51 -14.40 -20.36
C SER A 574 -11.37 -13.28 -21.40
N TYR A 575 -10.12 -12.96 -21.76
CA TYR A 575 -9.82 -12.32 -23.05
C TYR A 575 -10.10 -13.34 -24.16
N GLU A 576 -11.35 -13.43 -24.63
CA GLU A 576 -11.69 -14.36 -25.73
C GLU A 576 -11.28 -13.84 -27.11
N ASN A 577 -10.85 -12.57 -27.20
CA ASN A 577 -10.50 -11.96 -28.48
C ASN A 577 -9.10 -11.33 -28.47
N PRO A 578 -8.08 -11.98 -29.07
CA PRO A 578 -6.75 -11.39 -29.25
C PRO A 578 -6.74 -10.17 -30.20
N ASN A 579 -7.88 -9.84 -30.83
CA ASN A 579 -8.01 -8.75 -31.80
C ASN A 579 -8.71 -7.50 -31.26
N SER A 580 -9.14 -7.45 -29.98
CA SER A 580 -9.79 -6.27 -29.40
C SER A 580 -8.93 -5.71 -28.27
N PRO A 581 -8.56 -4.41 -28.29
CA PRO A 581 -7.77 -3.78 -27.22
C PRO A 581 -8.60 -3.51 -25.94
N TYR A 582 -9.67 -4.27 -25.75
CA TYR A 582 -10.63 -4.07 -24.69
C TYR A 582 -10.13 -4.76 -23.42
N ASP A 583 -9.86 -3.98 -22.37
CA ASP A 583 -9.45 -4.48 -21.04
C ASP A 583 -10.57 -5.20 -20.27
N GLY A 584 -11.80 -5.15 -20.79
CA GLY A 584 -12.98 -5.54 -20.02
C GLY A 584 -13.56 -4.40 -19.18
N THR A 585 -12.91 -3.23 -19.12
CA THR A 585 -13.31 -2.13 -18.23
C THR A 585 -13.65 -0.83 -18.96
N ASN A 586 -13.41 -0.70 -20.27
CA ASN A 586 -13.69 0.54 -21.03
C ASN A 586 -12.93 1.76 -20.47
N GLY A 587 -11.74 1.55 -19.91
CA GLY A 587 -10.98 2.60 -19.23
C GLY A 587 -11.40 2.87 -17.80
N GLU A 588 -12.51 2.29 -17.34
CA GLU A 588 -12.96 2.38 -15.95
C GLU A 588 -11.91 1.74 -15.02
N GLY A 589 -11.55 2.46 -13.95
CA GLY A 589 -10.65 1.95 -12.91
C GLY A 589 -11.35 0.99 -11.94
N ILE A 590 -10.65 0.58 -10.88
CA ILE A 590 -11.20 -0.31 -9.86
C ILE A 590 -11.79 0.55 -8.74
N CYS A 591 -13.08 0.38 -8.44
CA CYS A 591 -13.76 1.19 -7.43
C CYS A 591 -13.03 1.12 -6.08
N GLY A 592 -12.67 2.29 -5.56
CA GLY A 592 -11.99 2.45 -4.28
C GLY A 592 -10.52 2.05 -4.24
N ILE A 593 -9.95 1.46 -5.30
CA ILE A 593 -8.56 1.00 -5.31
C ILE A 593 -7.68 1.96 -6.14
N ALA A 594 -6.68 2.54 -5.48
CA ALA A 594 -5.74 3.46 -6.10
C ALA A 594 -4.56 2.73 -6.72
N ILE A 595 -4.06 1.68 -6.04
CA ILE A 595 -2.99 0.81 -6.53
C ILE A 595 -3.44 -0.64 -6.32
N TYR A 596 -3.40 -1.40 -7.40
CA TYR A 596 -3.58 -2.84 -7.42
C TYR A 596 -2.31 -3.49 -7.94
N GLN A 597 -1.76 -4.46 -7.21
CA GLN A 597 -0.68 -5.31 -7.68
C GLN A 597 -1.13 -6.76 -7.66
N ALA A 598 -0.91 -7.45 -8.77
CA ALA A 598 -1.43 -8.79 -8.99
C ALA A 598 -0.97 -9.79 -7.91
N ARG A 599 -1.87 -10.69 -7.49
CA ARG A 599 -1.51 -11.76 -6.56
C ARG A 599 -0.43 -12.64 -7.19
N GLY A 600 0.61 -12.96 -6.42
CA GLY A 600 1.78 -13.72 -6.89
C GLY A 600 2.89 -12.83 -7.46
N ASP A 601 2.63 -11.55 -7.71
CA ASP A 601 3.70 -10.58 -7.94
C ASP A 601 4.37 -10.25 -6.60
N THR A 602 5.69 -10.47 -6.53
CA THR A 602 6.49 -10.28 -5.32
C THR A 602 7.46 -9.11 -5.44
N ALA A 603 7.34 -8.31 -6.50
CA ALA A 603 8.16 -7.11 -6.67
C ALA A 603 7.94 -6.16 -5.48
N THR A 604 9.02 -5.63 -4.93
CA THR A 604 8.97 -4.84 -3.69
C THR A 604 8.60 -3.40 -4.01
N ASP A 605 7.55 -2.91 -3.35
CA ASP A 605 7.15 -1.51 -3.39
C ASP A 605 8.05 -0.66 -2.50
N ILE A 606 8.39 0.54 -2.96
CA ILE A 606 9.42 1.38 -2.33
C ILE A 606 8.93 2.83 -2.19
N VAL A 607 8.99 3.35 -0.97
CA VAL A 607 8.85 4.79 -0.67
C VAL A 607 10.12 5.28 0.03
N ASN A 608 10.90 6.10 -0.67
CA ASN A 608 12.21 6.57 -0.21
C ASN A 608 12.17 7.96 0.45
N GLU A 609 13.28 8.31 1.09
CA GLU A 609 13.51 9.45 1.99
C GLU A 609 12.74 10.75 1.67
N GLY A 610 11.67 11.02 2.40
CA GLY A 610 10.92 12.29 2.28
C GLY A 610 9.98 12.36 1.07
N ALA A 611 9.81 11.27 0.32
CA ALA A 611 8.66 11.13 -0.58
C ALA A 611 7.36 11.15 0.24
N ALA A 612 6.35 11.87 -0.21
CA ALA A 612 5.09 12.03 0.49
C ALA A 612 3.92 11.67 -0.42
N SER A 613 3.26 10.55 -0.14
CA SER A 613 2.12 10.09 -0.92
C SER A 613 0.83 10.20 -0.11
N THR A 614 -0.23 10.68 -0.76
CA THR A 614 -1.60 10.72 -0.25
C THR A 614 -2.51 9.97 -1.20
N PHE A 615 -3.13 8.89 -0.74
CA PHE A 615 -4.09 8.10 -1.49
C PHE A 615 -5.46 8.23 -0.84
N ASN A 616 -6.46 8.65 -1.62
CA ASN A 616 -7.85 8.50 -1.25
C ASN A 616 -8.41 7.28 -2.01
N GLY A 617 -8.17 6.10 -1.45
CA GLY A 617 -8.32 4.80 -2.08
C GLY A 617 -7.32 3.79 -1.51
N GLY A 618 -7.67 2.51 -1.57
CA GLY A 618 -6.87 1.42 -1.03
C GLY A 618 -5.66 1.08 -1.90
N ILE A 619 -4.61 0.56 -1.26
CA ILE A 619 -3.49 -0.10 -1.91
C ILE A 619 -3.63 -1.61 -1.64
N TYR A 620 -3.75 -2.40 -2.70
CA TYR A 620 -3.91 -3.84 -2.62
C TYR A 620 -2.77 -4.56 -3.36
N ALA A 621 -1.81 -5.07 -2.59
CA ALA A 621 -0.59 -5.72 -3.07
C ALA A 621 -0.24 -6.94 -2.19
N PRO A 622 -1.12 -7.95 -2.07
CA PRO A 622 -1.06 -8.99 -1.03
C PRO A 622 0.17 -9.91 -1.10
N SER A 623 0.93 -9.88 -2.21
CA SER A 623 2.14 -10.68 -2.43
C SER A 623 3.43 -9.85 -2.49
N ALA A 624 3.32 -8.52 -2.48
CA ALA A 624 4.43 -7.58 -2.57
C ALA A 624 4.79 -6.99 -1.20
N PRO A 625 6.07 -7.02 -0.78
CA PRO A 625 6.52 -6.29 0.39
C PRO A 625 6.52 -4.77 0.14
N LEU A 626 6.13 -3.99 1.14
CA LEU A 626 6.32 -2.54 1.17
C LEU A 626 7.56 -2.19 1.99
N THR A 627 8.48 -1.45 1.38
CA THR A 627 9.66 -0.90 2.05
C THR A 627 9.60 0.61 2.13
N MET A 628 9.92 1.13 3.32
CA MET A 628 10.02 2.56 3.56
C MET A 628 11.40 2.89 4.14
N SER A 629 11.99 3.97 3.62
CA SER A 629 13.29 4.47 4.07
C SER A 629 13.27 5.98 4.32
N GLY A 630 14.09 6.44 5.26
CA GLY A 630 14.16 7.85 5.66
C GLY A 630 12.81 8.42 6.15
N ALA A 631 12.54 9.68 5.83
CA ALA A 631 11.33 10.40 6.27
C ALA A 631 10.15 10.28 5.30
N GLY A 632 10.02 9.14 4.59
CA GLY A 632 8.91 8.91 3.65
C GLY A 632 7.53 8.91 4.36
N ALA A 633 6.49 9.41 3.71
CA ALA A 633 5.14 9.47 4.25
C ALA A 633 4.13 8.83 3.29
N LEU A 634 3.23 8.01 3.83
CA LEU A 634 2.14 7.36 3.14
C LEU A 634 0.84 7.62 3.91
N ASN A 635 -0.02 8.49 3.40
CA ASN A 635 -1.32 8.81 3.98
C ASN A 635 -2.42 8.19 3.13
N ILE A 636 -3.18 7.26 3.67
CA ILE A 636 -4.24 6.53 2.98
C ILE A 636 -5.58 6.85 3.67
N SER A 637 -6.59 7.19 2.88
CA SER A 637 -7.97 7.32 3.33
C SER A 637 -8.85 6.41 2.49
N THR A 638 -9.72 5.60 3.10
CA THR A 638 -10.59 4.68 2.36
C THR A 638 -12.03 4.67 2.84
N THR A 639 -12.92 4.30 1.92
CA THR A 639 -14.34 4.01 2.17
C THR A 639 -14.69 2.71 1.45
N GLY A 640 -15.24 1.72 2.16
CA GLY A 640 -15.79 0.50 1.54
C GLY A 640 -14.77 -0.52 1.01
N VAL A 641 -13.47 -0.25 1.12
CA VAL A 641 -12.36 -1.16 0.73
C VAL A 641 -11.23 -1.11 1.76
N PRO A 642 -10.39 -2.16 1.89
CA PRO A 642 -9.22 -2.11 2.77
C PRO A 642 -8.29 -0.95 2.39
N GLY A 643 -7.68 -0.33 3.41
CA GLY A 643 -6.71 0.74 3.24
C GLY A 643 -5.40 0.28 2.62
N LEU A 644 -4.77 -0.72 3.22
CA LEU A 644 -3.49 -1.25 2.81
C LEU A 644 -3.44 -2.76 3.02
N VAL A 645 -3.25 -3.51 1.93
CA VAL A 645 -2.99 -4.96 1.99
C VAL A 645 -1.66 -5.24 1.33
N VAL A 646 -0.69 -5.79 2.05
CA VAL A 646 0.68 -6.02 1.58
C VAL A 646 1.25 -7.35 2.07
N ALA A 647 2.29 -7.88 1.44
CA ALA A 647 2.92 -9.11 1.92
C ALA A 647 3.75 -8.94 3.19
N ALA A 648 4.37 -7.78 3.38
CA ALA A 648 5.13 -7.42 4.57
C ALA A 648 5.34 -5.91 4.59
N ILE A 649 5.64 -5.35 5.76
CA ILE A 649 6.06 -3.96 5.89
C ILE A 649 7.44 -3.92 6.52
N ASN A 650 8.36 -3.19 5.91
CA ASN A 650 9.68 -2.90 6.47
C ASN A 650 9.97 -1.40 6.40
N ASP A 651 9.77 -0.69 7.51
CA ASP A 651 10.14 0.72 7.66
C ASP A 651 11.44 0.83 8.46
N SER A 652 12.48 1.33 7.81
CA SER A 652 13.84 1.40 8.36
C SER A 652 14.27 2.82 8.78
N GLY A 653 13.38 3.81 8.76
CA GLY A 653 13.73 5.22 8.91
C GLY A 653 12.96 6.00 9.97
N SER A 654 12.46 7.16 9.58
CA SER A 654 11.52 7.98 10.34
C SER A 654 10.22 8.14 9.53
N GLY A 655 9.85 7.08 8.81
CA GLY A 655 8.72 7.06 7.91
C GLY A 655 7.39 7.16 8.66
N ASN A 656 6.34 7.54 7.94
CA ASN A 656 5.00 7.67 8.53
C ASN A 656 3.94 7.06 7.62
N ILE A 657 3.34 5.95 8.05
CA ILE A 657 2.15 5.36 7.42
C ILE A 657 0.94 5.75 8.25
N LYS A 658 0.00 6.48 7.66
CA LYS A 658 -1.32 6.77 8.26
C LYS A 658 -2.41 6.20 7.39
N ILE A 659 -3.31 5.44 7.99
CA ILE A 659 -4.48 4.90 7.31
C ILE A 659 -5.71 5.35 8.08
N ALA A 660 -6.69 5.92 7.40
CA ALA A 660 -7.94 6.36 7.99
C ALA A 660 -9.13 5.74 7.24
N GLU A 661 -10.01 5.06 7.96
CA GLU A 661 -11.29 4.63 7.41
C GLU A 661 -12.38 5.65 7.76
N THR A 662 -13.04 6.19 6.74
CA THR A 662 -14.21 7.07 6.91
C THR A 662 -15.46 6.21 7.00
N SER A 663 -15.67 5.63 8.19
CA SER A 663 -16.92 5.01 8.68
C SER A 663 -17.95 4.61 7.62
N GLY A 664 -17.79 3.42 7.07
CA GLY A 664 -18.87 2.62 6.50
C GLY A 664 -18.75 1.22 7.08
N ASP A 665 -19.70 0.82 7.93
CA ASP A 665 -19.81 -0.56 8.41
C ASP A 665 -19.87 -1.48 7.17
N GLY A 666 -18.82 -2.26 6.89
CA GLY A 666 -18.96 -3.48 6.07
C GLY A 666 -17.99 -3.77 4.90
N GLY A 667 -16.85 -3.09 4.74
CA GLY A 667 -15.91 -3.40 3.64
C GLY A 667 -14.66 -4.22 4.02
N GLY A 668 -13.99 -3.85 5.13
CA GLY A 668 -12.82 -4.57 5.63
C GLY A 668 -13.26 -5.84 6.35
N GLY A 669 -12.77 -7.00 5.90
CA GLY A 669 -13.10 -8.33 6.42
C GLY A 669 -13.25 -8.29 7.93
N GLY A 670 -14.50 -8.39 8.40
CA GLY A 670 -14.84 -8.18 9.79
C GLY A 670 -14.11 -9.20 10.66
N VAL A 671 -13.13 -8.74 11.42
CA VAL A 671 -12.48 -9.58 12.42
C VAL A 671 -13.38 -9.60 13.64
N THR A 672 -13.83 -10.78 14.03
CA THR A 672 -14.42 -10.98 15.36
C THR A 672 -13.23 -11.03 16.32
N MET A 673 -12.97 -9.95 17.07
CA MET A 673 -11.85 -9.91 18.02
C MET A 673 -12.33 -10.32 19.40
N SER A 674 -11.53 -11.06 20.16
CA SER A 674 -11.89 -11.50 21.52
C SER A 674 -10.91 -10.95 22.55
N THR A 675 -11.33 -10.19 23.55
CA THR A 675 -10.48 -9.72 24.68
C THR A 675 -10.84 -10.41 25.98
N ALA A 676 -9.85 -10.98 26.70
CA ALA A 676 -10.09 -11.51 28.03
C ALA A 676 -10.24 -10.37 29.05
N LEU A 677 -11.36 -10.35 29.77
CA LEU A 677 -11.68 -9.39 30.82
C LEU A 677 -11.95 -10.14 32.12
N LEU A 678 -11.39 -9.69 33.23
CA LEU A 678 -11.77 -10.16 34.55
C LEU A 678 -13.21 -9.73 34.86
N VAL A 679 -14.07 -10.70 35.13
CA VAL A 679 -15.43 -10.49 35.61
C VAL A 679 -15.35 -10.46 37.14
N GLN A 680 -15.26 -9.24 37.69
CA GLN A 680 -15.24 -9.02 39.14
C GLN A 680 -16.65 -9.01 39.74
#